data_AF-A0A6M3JAU0-F1
#
_entry.id   AF-A0A6M3JAU0-F1
#
_cell.length_a   1.000
_cell.length_b   1.000
_cell.length_c   1.000
_cell.angle_alpha   90.00
_cell.angle_beta   90.00
_cell.angle_gamma   90.00
#
_symmetry.space_group_name_H-M   'P 1'
#
loop_
_entity.id
_entity.type
_entity.pdbx_description
1 polymer ?
#
loop_
_entity_poly.entity_id
_entity_poly.type
_entity_poly.pdbx_seq_one_letter_code
_entity_poly.pdbx_strand_id
1 'polypeptide(L)'
;MKLPKGFSTLVSPYGEYQIESIAFGIIHKQAGLLLDLGLGKCIHPDTLITTDKGPKRIEDIWSNPGIINQISTTEEIKLLDSPIELKSIDRYGNVTITKTATIYKQLINESICKILLHNGEDLITTESHKHLIFNGENIVWKASPNIGEYIISPRIQQIYECKNKISENVAKFLGWQIAEGHERVQKSTSVIIISQKDVNILLDLKEIFTKEINSKYEPTIDLKQKIPALIIRNIDYTNFLRNIGYTVGFLSRNKRIPDFIFKEHKKVKAALLRALFDAESSITKEGTIELSSASFLLVKQIQFLLAEFGILSSIRKKNKYATNTVNKQVREYYLLYIYSEYHYNYDKYIGYSVEYKDIILKNNLNRKNKNPNTGIPVGNLLNEFRLKTKLTGKFFGISNAAFYETLKQGLSIKSCDLLITNLQKVLCSQSIRDIKVEKNYKRQISLGNVKRYRNDLISLRNKLIELRRFHYTKIIKTETIPYNGYVFDLSVPETENYISGNYVLHNTYCAINTARYRIQNNNVKTILVVAPNSLLKNWYNEIKKFSEYKPIILQAVDREERVARIRALNSKKFQFGIINYEALHIFGRELSNLYPGMIIFDESARYLKNIETWRTKTAILLADKADYTLLLTGTLFNKPEDIFSQFRILDWGMSFGLNFYRFRNIYFNSEKLGAYKKYSIREERIPEINKKIFSLCIRKTKKDCLPELPEQLFSEIVVEMDRNLKQVYDEVKKKIIAEILTLEGTKEFNITNILTKLLRLQQVTSGFISEKGVPYELEFKPKLQALLDRIELICDVEESAVVWCRFLYSIDMISRELNKRKIKHITMSGKTKNNYERWKGFQECKDFPIFIGQIESGGIGIELFKHNSNAKHQHMLFYENTFSNETRTQATGRIHRIGQESVCIYTDFLVENSIDTRILESIKKDQVIIKDIMEKGFKNYLK
;
A
#
# COMPACT_ATOMS: atom_id res chain seq x y z
N MET A 1 -4.65 10.63 9.46
CA MET A 1 -4.54 10.49 10.94
C MET A 1 -3.12 10.06 11.31
N LYS A 2 -2.80 9.68 12.56
CA LYS A 2 -1.41 9.53 13.05
C LYS A 2 -1.26 8.39 14.09
N LEU A 3 -0.60 7.28 13.75
CA LEU A 3 -0.36 6.10 14.63
C LEU A 3 0.48 6.41 15.89
N PRO A 4 0.12 5.94 17.10
CA PRO A 4 0.94 6.09 18.31
C PRO A 4 2.10 5.07 18.42
N LYS A 5 3.00 5.27 19.41
CA LYS A 5 4.33 4.64 19.51
C LYS A 5 4.28 3.12 19.79
N GLY A 6 5.12 2.33 19.11
CA GLY A 6 5.23 0.88 19.30
C GLY A 6 4.38 0.02 18.35
N PHE A 7 3.76 0.60 17.31
CA PHE A 7 2.87 -0.12 16.40
C PHE A 7 3.64 -0.90 15.31
N SER A 8 4.01 -2.17 15.55
CA SER A 8 5.27 -2.70 15.00
C SER A 8 5.19 -3.68 13.79
N THR A 9 4.65 -3.30 12.62
CA THR A 9 4.62 -4.14 11.39
C THR A 9 4.60 -3.36 10.04
N LEU A 10 4.70 -4.06 8.88
CA LEU A 10 4.39 -3.60 7.50
C LEU A 10 3.83 -4.77 6.63
N VAL A 11 3.30 -4.49 5.43
CA VAL A 11 2.85 -5.42 4.35
C VAL A 11 2.82 -4.62 2.99
N SER A 12 2.63 -5.18 1.76
CA SER A 12 2.63 -4.51 0.39
C SER A 12 1.50 -3.45 0.03
N PRO A 13 1.03 -3.08 -1.20
CA PRO A 13 0.73 -1.67 -1.60
C PRO A 13 -0.20 -0.73 -0.82
N TYR A 14 -1.25 -1.24 -0.19
CA TYR A 14 -2.49 -0.49 0.06
C TYR A 14 -2.48 0.28 1.40
N GLY A 15 -1.32 0.47 2.05
CA GLY A 15 -1.27 0.75 3.49
C GLY A 15 -0.81 2.05 4.00
N GLU A 16 -0.86 3.03 3.12
CA GLU A 16 -1.50 4.26 3.56
C GLU A 16 -2.94 3.98 4.06
N TYR A 17 -3.68 3.02 3.49
CA TYR A 17 -5.05 2.69 3.93
C TYR A 17 -5.10 1.75 5.16
N GLN A 18 -4.14 0.84 5.38
CA GLN A 18 -3.78 0.29 6.72
C GLN A 18 -3.49 1.42 7.70
N ILE A 19 -2.45 2.23 7.49
CA ILE A 19 -2.05 3.29 8.42
C ILE A 19 -3.25 4.17 8.76
N GLU A 20 -4.08 4.53 7.79
CA GLU A 20 -5.33 5.27 8.02
C GLU A 20 -6.34 4.46 8.86
N SER A 21 -6.68 3.24 8.48
CA SER A 21 -7.70 2.40 9.16
C SER A 21 -7.27 1.98 10.57
N ILE A 22 -5.98 1.68 10.75
CA ILE A 22 -5.36 1.37 12.03
C ILE A 22 -5.26 2.64 12.88
N ALA A 23 -4.75 3.77 12.36
CA ALA A 23 -4.72 5.01 13.13
C ALA A 23 -6.13 5.44 13.54
N PHE A 24 -7.12 5.21 12.68
CA PHE A 24 -8.53 5.42 12.99
C PHE A 24 -9.00 4.49 14.12
N GLY A 25 -8.68 3.19 14.08
CA GLY A 25 -8.97 2.20 15.13
C GLY A 25 -8.21 2.38 16.45
N ILE A 26 -7.10 3.14 16.47
CA ILE A 26 -6.33 3.42 17.70
C ILE A 26 -6.65 4.79 18.29
N ILE A 27 -6.92 5.81 17.47
CA ILE A 27 -7.24 7.17 17.93
C ILE A 27 -8.61 7.19 18.62
N HIS A 28 -9.59 6.49 18.08
CA HIS A 28 -10.90 6.33 18.71
C HIS A 28 -10.90 5.13 19.66
N LYS A 29 -11.73 5.16 20.70
CA LYS A 29 -12.08 3.94 21.45
C LYS A 29 -13.04 3.05 20.64
N GLN A 30 -13.80 3.65 19.74
CA GLN A 30 -14.87 3.05 18.95
C GLN A 30 -14.63 3.35 17.47
N ALA A 31 -14.45 2.33 16.62
CA ALA A 31 -14.20 2.53 15.19
C ALA A 31 -14.89 1.51 14.27
N GLY A 32 -15.44 1.99 13.14
CA GLY A 32 -15.91 1.16 12.03
C GLY A 32 -14.97 1.23 10.82
N LEU A 33 -14.60 0.08 10.25
CA LEU A 33 -13.74 -0.03 9.07
C LEU A 33 -14.52 -0.68 7.92
N LEU A 34 -14.54 -0.02 6.75
CA LEU A 34 -15.16 -0.53 5.53
C LEU A 34 -14.16 -0.61 4.39
N LEU A 35 -13.89 -1.84 3.94
CA LEU A 35 -12.80 -2.19 3.04
C LEU A 35 -13.30 -3.21 1.99
N ASP A 36 -12.64 -3.24 0.83
CA ASP A 36 -12.89 -4.15 -0.28
C ASP A 36 -11.58 -4.87 -0.66
N LEU A 37 -11.65 -6.07 -1.24
CA LEU A 37 -10.59 -7.09 -1.15
C LEU A 37 -9.64 -7.18 -2.38
N GLY A 38 -8.31 -7.19 -2.13
CA GLY A 38 -7.23 -7.49 -3.10
C GLY A 38 -5.84 -6.97 -2.65
N LEU A 39 -4.73 -7.66 -2.98
CA LEU A 39 -3.37 -7.42 -2.44
C LEU A 39 -2.19 -7.56 -3.46
N GLY A 40 -1.27 -6.57 -3.64
CA GLY A 40 0.02 -6.80 -4.38
C GLY A 40 0.80 -5.60 -5.00
N LYS A 41 2.09 -5.43 -4.62
CA LYS A 41 3.18 -4.51 -5.10
C LYS A 41 4.48 -5.19 -4.69
N CYS A 42 5.51 -5.13 -5.52
CA CYS A 42 6.86 -5.50 -5.11
C CYS A 42 7.93 -4.63 -5.79
N ILE A 43 9.21 -4.89 -5.52
CA ILE A 43 10.38 -4.23 -6.12
C ILE A 43 11.41 -5.24 -6.67
N HIS A 44 12.18 -4.83 -7.68
CA HIS A 44 13.14 -5.69 -8.41
C HIS A 44 14.34 -6.10 -7.53
N PRO A 45 14.97 -7.29 -7.71
CA PRO A 45 16.08 -7.80 -6.89
C PRO A 45 17.26 -6.83 -6.71
N ASP A 46 17.60 -6.06 -7.76
CA ASP A 46 18.69 -5.07 -7.75
C ASP A 46 18.38 -3.77 -6.98
N THR A 47 17.14 -3.57 -6.52
CA THR A 47 16.73 -2.31 -5.89
C THR A 47 17.53 -2.06 -4.63
N LEU A 48 18.21 -0.90 -4.56
CA LEU A 48 19.03 -0.50 -3.43
C LEU A 48 18.18 0.12 -2.30
N ILE A 49 18.17 -0.55 -1.15
CA ILE A 49 17.51 -0.08 0.08
C ILE A 49 18.52 0.62 0.98
N THR A 50 18.14 1.74 1.60
CA THR A 50 18.99 2.43 2.58
C THR A 50 18.93 1.77 3.95
N THR A 51 19.99 1.03 4.30
CA THR A 51 20.21 0.45 5.63
C THR A 51 21.16 1.30 6.48
N ASP A 52 21.24 0.98 7.76
CA ASP A 52 22.25 1.46 8.70
C ASP A 52 23.69 1.07 8.35
N LYS A 53 23.85 0.08 7.47
CA LYS A 53 25.10 -0.38 6.86
C LYS A 53 25.31 0.22 5.46
N GLY A 54 24.58 1.30 5.13
CA GLY A 54 24.57 1.94 3.81
C GLY A 54 23.57 1.32 2.83
N PRO A 55 23.59 1.73 1.55
CA PRO A 55 22.73 1.16 0.52
C PRO A 55 23.14 -0.27 0.14
N LYS A 56 22.17 -1.20 0.05
CA LYS A 56 22.35 -2.61 -0.34
C LYS A 56 21.21 -3.12 -1.22
N ARG A 57 21.44 -4.10 -2.10
CA ARG A 57 20.37 -4.69 -2.93
C ARG A 57 19.39 -5.47 -2.04
N ILE A 58 18.11 -5.51 -2.38
CA ILE A 58 17.12 -6.30 -1.61
C ILE A 58 17.44 -7.80 -1.63
N GLU A 59 18.02 -8.31 -2.72
CA GLU A 59 18.51 -9.69 -2.81
C GLU A 59 19.73 -9.96 -1.88
N ASP A 60 20.67 -9.01 -1.77
CA ASP A 60 21.78 -9.11 -0.79
C ASP A 60 21.24 -9.14 0.64
N ILE A 61 20.13 -8.45 0.89
CA ILE A 61 19.42 -8.43 2.18
C ILE A 61 18.68 -9.77 2.42
N TRP A 62 18.07 -10.36 1.39
CA TRP A 62 17.50 -11.72 1.45
C TRP A 62 18.54 -12.80 1.72
N SER A 63 19.78 -12.61 1.27
CA SER A 63 20.88 -13.56 1.45
C SER A 63 21.34 -13.71 2.92
N ASN A 64 20.87 -12.86 3.85
CA ASN A 64 21.22 -12.96 5.26
C ASN A 64 20.63 -14.22 5.94
N PRO A 65 21.22 -14.67 7.07
CA PRO A 65 20.64 -15.69 7.95
C PRO A 65 19.25 -15.32 8.44
N GLY A 66 18.36 -16.32 8.50
CA GLY A 66 16.96 -16.14 8.89
C GLY A 66 16.08 -17.34 8.56
N ILE A 67 15.01 -17.51 9.34
CA ILE A 67 14.00 -18.55 9.16
C ILE A 67 13.15 -18.24 7.93
N ILE A 68 13.13 -19.17 6.96
CA ILE A 68 12.26 -19.09 5.78
C ILE A 68 10.96 -19.87 6.05
N ASN A 69 9.82 -19.21 5.83
CA ASN A 69 8.50 -19.82 5.79
C ASN A 69 7.95 -19.70 4.37
N GLN A 70 7.77 -20.83 3.69
CA GLN A 70 7.12 -20.88 2.39
C GLN A 70 5.60 -20.70 2.55
N ILE A 71 4.99 -19.84 1.73
CA ILE A 71 3.57 -19.50 1.78
C ILE A 71 2.80 -20.19 0.65
N SER A 72 3.42 -20.30 -0.54
CA SER A 72 2.85 -20.97 -1.71
C SER A 72 3.96 -21.57 -2.57
N THR A 73 3.62 -22.09 -3.76
CA THR A 73 4.61 -22.48 -4.78
C THR A 73 5.41 -21.30 -5.35
N THR A 74 4.95 -20.06 -5.16
CA THR A 74 5.56 -18.83 -5.68
C THR A 74 6.00 -17.84 -4.60
N GLU A 75 5.57 -18.00 -3.34
CA GLU A 75 5.76 -17.03 -2.26
C GLU A 75 6.57 -17.56 -1.06
N GLU A 76 7.52 -16.76 -0.58
CA GLU A 76 8.36 -17.01 0.58
C GLU A 76 8.42 -15.77 1.50
N ILE A 77 8.40 -15.97 2.82
CA ILE A 77 8.81 -14.96 3.81
C ILE A 77 10.08 -15.43 4.50
N LYS A 78 11.05 -14.53 4.70
CA LYS A 78 12.17 -14.72 5.60
C LYS A 78 12.08 -13.79 6.80
N LEU A 79 12.21 -14.34 8.00
CA LEU A 79 12.47 -13.61 9.23
C LEU A 79 13.99 -13.68 9.53
N LEU A 80 14.68 -12.56 9.46
CA LEU A 80 16.11 -12.43 9.70
C LEU A 80 16.49 -12.67 11.17
N ASP A 81 17.60 -13.37 11.39
CA ASP A 81 18.16 -13.63 12.73
C ASP A 81 18.70 -12.37 13.43
N SER A 82 18.80 -11.25 12.71
CA SER A 82 19.17 -9.94 13.24
C SER A 82 18.46 -8.83 12.48
N PRO A 83 17.70 -7.95 13.16
CA PRO A 83 16.96 -6.91 12.48
C PRO A 83 17.87 -5.84 11.87
N ILE A 84 17.47 -5.32 10.71
CA ILE A 84 18.15 -4.26 9.96
C ILE A 84 17.49 -2.91 10.29
N GLU A 85 18.31 -1.91 10.59
CA GLU A 85 17.86 -0.53 10.78
C GLU A 85 17.71 0.13 9.40
N LEU A 86 16.50 0.62 9.10
CA LEU A 86 16.13 1.23 7.82
C LEU A 86 15.66 2.66 8.03
N LYS A 87 15.78 3.49 6.97
CA LYS A 87 15.15 4.81 6.94
C LYS A 87 13.71 4.71 6.48
N SER A 88 12.82 5.29 7.27
CA SER A 88 11.38 5.39 7.05
C SER A 88 10.94 6.85 7.02
N ILE A 89 9.71 7.11 6.58
CA ILE A 89 9.07 8.43 6.65
C ILE A 89 8.01 8.40 7.73
N ASP A 90 8.08 9.33 8.69
CA ASP A 90 7.09 9.44 9.74
C ASP A 90 5.74 9.96 9.21
N ARG A 91 4.73 9.73 10.04
CA ARG A 91 3.33 10.20 9.93
C ARG A 91 3.13 11.73 9.82
N TYR A 92 4.15 12.53 9.51
CA TYR A 92 4.07 13.93 9.06
C TYR A 92 5.16 14.33 8.01
N GLY A 93 5.89 13.38 7.42
CA GLY A 93 6.92 13.64 6.39
C GLY A 93 8.35 13.88 6.89
N ASN A 94 8.68 13.54 8.13
CA ASN A 94 10.07 13.55 8.64
C ASN A 94 10.75 12.21 8.37
N VAL A 95 12.08 12.17 8.20
CA VAL A 95 12.81 10.88 8.18
C VAL A 95 12.89 10.32 9.61
N THR A 96 12.71 9.02 9.75
CA THR A 96 12.92 8.24 10.98
C THR A 96 13.80 7.01 10.70
N ILE A 97 14.30 6.38 11.77
CA ILE A 97 14.99 5.09 11.69
C ILE A 97 14.11 4.04 12.38
N THR A 98 13.90 2.89 11.74
CA THR A 98 13.09 1.80 12.30
C THR A 98 13.69 0.42 11.96
N LYS A 99 13.42 -0.60 12.78
CA LYS A 99 14.05 -1.94 12.69
C LYS A 99 13.15 -2.97 12.05
N THR A 100 13.46 -3.42 10.83
CA THR A 100 12.80 -4.59 10.23
C THR A 100 13.50 -5.89 10.60
N ALA A 101 12.75 -6.99 10.71
CA ALA A 101 13.30 -8.33 10.67
C ALA A 101 12.77 -9.15 9.48
N THR A 102 11.86 -8.63 8.64
CA THR A 102 11.02 -9.47 7.78
C THR A 102 11.12 -9.04 6.32
N ILE A 103 11.36 -10.01 5.44
CA ILE A 103 11.44 -9.85 3.98
C ILE A 103 10.41 -10.79 3.34
N TYR A 104 9.78 -10.34 2.26
CA TYR A 104 8.90 -11.12 1.39
C TYR A 104 9.56 -11.28 0.02
N LYS A 105 9.35 -12.44 -0.62
CA LYS A 105 9.86 -12.81 -1.94
C LYS A 105 8.75 -13.54 -2.70
N GLN A 106 8.42 -13.07 -3.91
CA GLN A 106 7.37 -13.61 -4.75
C GLN A 106 7.91 -13.82 -6.18
N LEU A 107 7.64 -14.97 -6.77
CA LEU A 107 7.87 -15.22 -8.20
C LEU A 107 6.71 -14.59 -8.99
N ILE A 108 7.03 -13.72 -9.95
CA ILE A 108 6.06 -13.08 -10.86
C ILE A 108 6.40 -13.39 -12.32
N ASN A 109 5.39 -13.29 -13.18
CA ASN A 109 5.50 -13.40 -14.64
C ASN A 109 4.55 -12.37 -15.26
N GLU A 110 4.90 -11.10 -15.16
CA GLU A 110 4.09 -9.92 -15.50
C GLU A 110 4.99 -8.80 -16.07
N SER A 111 4.38 -7.67 -16.42
CA SER A 111 5.12 -6.46 -16.82
C SER A 111 5.69 -5.71 -15.61
N ILE A 112 6.91 -5.19 -15.74
CA ILE A 112 7.52 -4.26 -14.77
C ILE A 112 7.78 -2.89 -15.42
N CYS A 113 7.57 -1.83 -14.63
CA CYS A 113 7.86 -0.46 -15.00
C CYS A 113 9.31 -0.11 -14.66
N LYS A 114 10.04 0.39 -15.65
CA LYS A 114 11.38 0.96 -15.50
C LYS A 114 11.32 2.47 -15.73
N ILE A 115 11.76 3.23 -14.74
CA ILE A 115 11.75 4.71 -14.74
C ILE A 115 13.20 5.21 -14.74
N LEU A 116 13.58 5.97 -15.77
CA LEU A 116 14.87 6.65 -15.84
C LEU A 116 14.75 8.09 -15.34
N LEU A 117 15.59 8.43 -14.38
CA LEU A 117 15.66 9.74 -13.76
C LEU A 117 16.82 10.60 -14.28
N HIS A 118 16.64 11.93 -14.25
CA HIS A 118 17.60 12.90 -14.77
C HIS A 118 19.01 12.79 -14.16
N ASN A 119 19.11 12.38 -12.90
CA ASN A 119 20.37 12.13 -12.20
C ASN A 119 21.04 10.78 -12.59
N GLY A 120 20.48 10.05 -13.55
CA GLY A 120 20.97 8.76 -14.02
C GLY A 120 20.69 7.61 -13.07
N GLU A 121 19.53 7.64 -12.41
CA GLU A 121 19.02 6.53 -11.64
C GLU A 121 17.94 5.77 -12.42
N ASP A 122 18.06 4.46 -12.46
CA ASP A 122 17.03 3.54 -12.94
C ASP A 122 16.26 3.05 -11.70
N LEU A 123 14.94 3.27 -11.66
CA LEU A 123 14.02 2.61 -10.72
C LEU A 123 13.28 1.51 -11.48
N ILE A 124 13.15 0.33 -10.87
CA ILE A 124 12.52 -0.85 -11.50
C ILE A 124 11.55 -1.47 -10.49
N THR A 125 10.26 -1.48 -10.85
CA THR A 125 9.14 -1.81 -9.95
C THR A 125 8.01 -2.51 -10.72
N THR A 126 7.08 -3.17 -10.04
CA THR A 126 5.84 -3.65 -10.68
C THR A 126 5.04 -2.46 -11.25
N GLU A 127 4.24 -2.62 -12.31
CA GLU A 127 3.51 -1.48 -12.90
C GLU A 127 2.54 -0.82 -11.91
N SER A 128 1.96 -1.61 -11.00
CA SER A 128 1.12 -1.21 -9.86
C SER A 128 1.85 -0.36 -8.79
N HIS A 129 3.16 -0.14 -8.92
CA HIS A 129 3.97 0.46 -7.87
C HIS A 129 3.84 1.98 -7.81
N LYS A 130 2.83 2.47 -7.09
CA LYS A 130 2.67 3.90 -6.72
C LYS A 130 3.97 4.52 -6.17
N HIS A 131 4.58 5.39 -6.96
CA HIS A 131 5.70 6.28 -6.61
C HIS A 131 5.17 7.59 -6.00
N LEU A 132 5.99 8.24 -5.16
CA LEU A 132 5.70 9.58 -4.63
C LEU A 132 6.19 10.65 -5.64
N ILE A 133 5.24 11.38 -6.22
CA ILE A 133 5.44 12.27 -7.35
C ILE A 133 5.04 13.70 -6.99
N PHE A 134 5.80 14.69 -7.48
CA PHE A 134 5.34 16.06 -7.60
C PHE A 134 5.04 16.38 -9.07
N ASN A 135 3.78 16.68 -9.37
CA ASN A 135 3.28 16.86 -10.74
C ASN A 135 3.46 18.30 -11.29
N GLY A 136 4.05 19.20 -10.51
CA GLY A 136 4.15 20.64 -10.82
C GLY A 136 3.32 21.51 -9.88
N GLU A 137 2.26 20.95 -9.28
CA GLU A 137 1.40 21.64 -8.32
C GLU A 137 1.40 20.98 -6.94
N ASN A 138 1.21 19.66 -6.88
CA ASN A 138 0.89 18.92 -5.66
C ASN A 138 1.74 17.64 -5.56
N ILE A 139 1.90 17.15 -4.33
CA ILE A 139 2.52 15.85 -4.03
C ILE A 139 1.42 14.78 -4.08
N VAL A 140 1.61 13.72 -4.85
CA VAL A 140 0.64 12.65 -5.11
C VAL A 140 1.30 11.28 -5.26
N TRP A 141 0.54 10.21 -5.02
CA TRP A 141 0.96 8.83 -5.25
C TRP A 141 0.47 8.32 -6.60
N LYS A 142 1.37 7.81 -7.44
CA LYS A 142 1.06 7.47 -8.85
C LYS A 142 1.84 6.25 -9.34
N ALA A 143 1.13 5.24 -9.86
CA ALA A 143 1.70 3.94 -10.26
C ALA A 143 2.57 4.05 -11.51
N SER A 144 2.00 4.53 -12.62
CA SER A 144 2.73 4.92 -13.84
C SER A 144 2.92 6.44 -13.87
N PRO A 145 4.08 6.99 -13.43
CA PRO A 145 4.35 8.43 -13.50
C PRO A 145 4.77 8.85 -14.92
N ASN A 146 4.53 10.11 -15.27
CA ASN A 146 4.73 10.62 -16.63
C ASN A 146 6.14 11.21 -16.80
N ILE A 147 6.68 11.10 -18.02
CA ILE A 147 7.87 11.87 -18.42
C ILE A 147 7.63 13.36 -18.16
N GLY A 148 8.57 14.00 -17.47
CA GLY A 148 8.50 15.41 -17.09
C GLY A 148 7.97 15.69 -15.67
N GLU A 149 7.29 14.75 -15.02
CA GLU A 149 6.99 14.83 -13.59
C GLU A 149 8.27 14.62 -12.74
N TYR A 150 8.20 14.91 -11.44
CA TYR A 150 9.34 14.76 -10.52
C TYR A 150 9.09 13.64 -9.51
N ILE A 151 9.96 12.63 -9.47
CA ILE A 151 10.06 11.76 -8.29
C ILE A 151 10.67 12.58 -7.15
N ILE A 152 10.10 12.45 -5.95
CA ILE A 152 10.56 13.19 -4.78
C ILE A 152 11.07 12.27 -3.67
N SER A 153 12.07 12.76 -2.94
CA SER A 153 12.67 12.06 -1.80
C SER A 153 12.99 13.05 -0.68
N PRO A 154 12.92 12.65 0.61
CA PRO A 154 13.15 13.58 1.71
C PRO A 154 14.63 14.01 1.76
N ARG A 155 14.87 15.29 2.09
CA ARG A 155 16.23 15.82 2.28
C ARG A 155 16.85 15.23 3.54
N ILE A 156 17.83 14.36 3.35
CA ILE A 156 18.42 13.56 4.42
C ILE A 156 19.21 14.46 5.38
N GLN A 157 18.74 14.58 6.61
CA GLN A 157 19.57 14.87 7.77
C GLN A 157 19.85 13.58 8.55
N GLN A 158 20.95 13.55 9.30
CA GLN A 158 21.50 12.35 9.93
C GLN A 158 20.87 12.14 11.32
N ILE A 159 20.45 10.91 11.61
CA ILE A 159 19.74 10.55 12.86
C ILE A 159 20.47 9.40 13.62
N TYR A 160 21.54 8.85 13.04
CA TYR A 160 22.38 7.85 13.71
C TYR A 160 23.35 8.49 14.71
N GLU A 161 23.49 7.89 15.89
CA GLU A 161 24.61 8.14 16.79
C GLU A 161 25.93 7.87 16.07
N CYS A 162 26.82 8.86 16.01
CA CYS A 162 28.15 8.68 15.44
C CYS A 162 29.03 7.90 16.42
N LYS A 163 29.67 6.84 15.94
CA LYS A 163 30.76 6.16 16.66
C LYS A 163 32.05 6.41 15.89
N ASN A 164 33.16 6.57 16.61
CA ASN A 164 34.50 6.60 16.01
C ASN A 164 35.08 5.20 16.19
N LYS A 165 35.06 4.37 15.14
CA LYS A 165 35.69 3.03 15.15
C LYS A 165 37.08 3.07 14.53
N ILE A 166 37.39 4.07 13.71
CA ILE A 166 38.71 4.34 13.12
C ILE A 166 39.04 5.84 13.15
N SER A 167 40.32 6.19 12.93
CA SER A 167 40.76 7.58 12.75
C SER A 167 40.51 8.10 11.33
N GLU A 168 40.66 9.41 11.14
CA GLU A 168 40.65 10.05 9.82
C GLU A 168 41.79 9.55 8.92
N ASN A 169 42.96 9.21 9.51
CA ASN A 169 44.12 8.69 8.79
C ASN A 169 43.92 7.24 8.35
N VAL A 170 43.37 6.37 9.22
CA VAL A 170 43.00 5.00 8.82
C VAL A 170 41.89 5.02 7.76
N ALA A 171 40.99 6.01 7.79
CA ALA A 171 39.99 6.18 6.73
C ALA A 171 40.57 6.67 5.39
N LYS A 172 41.55 7.58 5.43
CA LYS A 172 42.37 7.97 4.26
C LYS A 172 43.08 6.74 3.67
N PHE A 173 43.70 5.92 4.52
CA PHE A 173 44.36 4.67 4.10
C PHE A 173 43.40 3.71 3.39
N LEU A 174 42.23 3.45 4.01
CA LEU A 174 41.20 2.60 3.40
C LEU A 174 40.67 3.17 2.09
N GLY A 175 40.56 4.49 1.93
CA GLY A 175 40.19 5.13 0.67
C GLY A 175 41.17 4.81 -0.47
N TRP A 176 42.48 4.91 -0.22
CA TRP A 176 43.51 4.52 -1.19
C TRP A 176 43.52 3.02 -1.49
N GLN A 177 43.32 2.15 -0.49
CA GLN A 177 43.17 0.71 -0.73
C GLN A 177 41.92 0.38 -1.56
N ILE A 178 40.79 1.05 -1.29
CA ILE A 178 39.56 0.88 -2.07
C ILE A 178 39.76 1.38 -3.51
N ALA A 179 40.47 2.47 -3.76
CA ALA A 179 40.81 2.88 -5.12
C ALA A 179 41.82 1.92 -5.78
N GLU A 180 43.10 2.04 -5.42
CA GLU A 180 44.24 1.48 -6.15
C GLU A 180 44.75 0.14 -5.61
N GLY A 181 44.20 -0.32 -4.47
CA GLY A 181 44.59 -1.59 -3.87
C GLY A 181 44.20 -2.81 -4.71
N HIS A 182 45.17 -3.69 -4.98
CA HIS A 182 44.96 -5.09 -5.35
C HIS A 182 45.18 -5.97 -4.13
N GLU A 183 44.15 -6.72 -3.75
CA GLU A 183 44.15 -7.61 -2.60
C GLU A 183 44.26 -9.07 -3.08
N ARG A 184 45.04 -9.90 -2.38
CA ARG A 184 45.13 -11.36 -2.59
C ARG A 184 45.18 -12.05 -1.24
N VAL A 185 44.31 -13.04 -1.03
CA VAL A 185 44.22 -13.82 0.20
C VAL A 185 44.13 -15.30 -0.16
N GLN A 186 44.98 -16.12 0.47
CA GLN A 186 44.96 -17.58 0.42
C GLN A 186 44.90 -18.13 1.85
N LYS A 187 44.87 -19.45 2.03
CA LYS A 187 44.66 -20.09 3.36
C LYS A 187 45.68 -19.67 4.43
N SER A 188 46.93 -19.39 4.05
CA SER A 188 48.03 -19.05 4.96
C SER A 188 48.78 -17.76 4.60
N THR A 189 48.42 -17.09 3.50
CA THR A 189 49.13 -15.88 3.02
C THR A 189 48.14 -14.80 2.62
N SER A 190 48.51 -13.55 2.87
CA SER A 190 47.77 -12.37 2.42
C SER A 190 48.76 -11.32 1.91
N VAL A 191 48.43 -10.72 0.77
CA VAL A 191 49.21 -9.68 0.13
C VAL A 191 48.26 -8.58 -0.33
N ILE A 192 48.48 -7.37 0.14
CA ILE A 192 47.79 -6.16 -0.33
C ILE A 192 48.83 -5.25 -0.97
N ILE A 193 48.53 -4.77 -2.18
CA ILE A 193 49.43 -3.95 -3.01
C ILE A 193 48.66 -2.69 -3.41
N ILE A 194 49.12 -1.51 -2.99
CA ILE A 194 48.56 -0.22 -3.41
C ILE A 194 49.58 0.43 -4.34
N SER A 195 49.20 0.71 -5.60
CA SER A 195 50.12 1.17 -6.65
C SER A 195 49.83 2.61 -7.07
N GLN A 196 50.76 3.52 -6.79
CA GLN A 196 50.64 4.96 -7.04
C GLN A 196 51.93 5.50 -7.65
N LYS A 197 51.83 6.50 -8.54
CA LYS A 197 52.97 7.17 -9.17
C LYS A 197 53.65 8.16 -8.23
N ASP A 198 52.88 8.85 -7.39
CA ASP A 198 53.42 9.72 -6.36
C ASP A 198 53.91 8.91 -5.16
N VAL A 199 55.23 8.85 -4.99
CA VAL A 199 55.89 8.11 -3.91
C VAL A 199 55.61 8.74 -2.53
N ASN A 200 55.30 10.04 -2.46
CA ASN A 200 54.97 10.70 -1.20
C ASN A 200 53.67 10.15 -0.60
N ILE A 201 52.69 9.81 -1.45
CA ILE A 201 51.44 9.16 -1.03
C ILE A 201 51.73 7.76 -0.49
N LEU A 202 52.65 7.00 -1.09
CA LEU A 202 53.05 5.68 -0.58
C LEU A 202 53.80 5.77 0.76
N LEU A 203 54.60 6.82 0.97
CA LEU A 203 55.29 7.09 2.23
C LEU A 203 54.32 7.48 3.35
N ASP A 204 53.38 8.39 3.08
CA ASP A 204 52.28 8.76 3.99
C ASP A 204 51.43 7.54 4.39
N LEU A 205 51.04 6.70 3.43
CA LEU A 205 50.32 5.46 3.70
C LEU A 205 51.13 4.48 4.55
N LYS A 206 52.45 4.36 4.30
CA LYS A 206 53.36 3.54 5.11
C LYS A 206 53.47 4.06 6.56
N GLU A 207 53.57 5.38 6.73
CA GLU A 207 53.63 6.02 8.04
C GLU A 207 52.32 5.81 8.83
N ILE A 208 51.16 6.07 8.21
CA ILE A 208 49.84 5.82 8.81
C ILE A 208 49.69 4.35 9.22
N PHE A 209 50.12 3.42 8.36
CA PHE A 209 50.07 2.00 8.68
C PHE A 209 50.90 1.67 9.94
N THR A 210 52.14 2.15 9.98
CA THR A 210 53.08 1.82 11.05
C THR A 210 52.71 2.49 12.37
N LYS A 211 52.14 3.71 12.34
CA LYS A 211 51.73 4.46 13.54
C LYS A 211 50.35 4.09 14.08
N GLU A 212 49.37 3.83 13.22
CA GLU A 212 47.95 3.72 13.63
C GLU A 212 47.29 2.37 13.33
N ILE A 213 47.90 1.50 12.49
CA ILE A 213 47.31 0.20 12.11
C ILE A 213 48.05 -0.97 12.77
N ASN A 214 49.38 -1.06 12.59
CA ASN A 214 50.18 -2.13 13.18
C ASN A 214 51.64 -1.71 13.38
N SER A 215 51.98 -1.25 14.59
CA SER A 215 53.34 -0.87 14.97
C SER A 215 54.35 -2.03 15.08
N LYS A 216 53.90 -3.28 14.87
CA LYS A 216 54.76 -4.48 14.82
C LYS A 216 55.09 -4.94 13.39
N TYR A 217 54.59 -4.25 12.36
CA TYR A 217 54.86 -4.58 10.97
C TYR A 217 55.00 -3.33 10.10
N GLU A 218 56.17 -3.14 9.51
CA GLU A 218 56.45 -2.04 8.58
C GLU A 218 56.27 -2.50 7.12
N PRO A 219 55.38 -1.86 6.32
CA PRO A 219 55.19 -2.22 4.92
C PRO A 219 56.38 -1.86 4.02
N THR A 220 56.64 -2.68 2.99
CA THR A 220 57.70 -2.44 2.01
C THR A 220 57.18 -1.61 0.83
N ILE A 221 57.87 -0.53 0.45
CA ILE A 221 57.63 0.16 -0.83
C ILE A 221 58.56 -0.43 -1.89
N ASP A 222 58.00 -0.89 -3.00
CA ASP A 222 58.74 -1.39 -4.16
C ASP A 222 58.76 -0.32 -5.27
N LEU A 223 59.98 0.15 -5.58
CA LEU A 223 60.25 1.13 -6.64
C LEU A 223 60.70 0.48 -7.96
N LYS A 224 60.86 -0.86 -8.01
CA LYS A 224 61.38 -1.57 -9.19
C LYS A 224 60.30 -1.94 -10.22
N GLN A 225 59.03 -1.74 -9.88
CA GLN A 225 57.89 -1.98 -10.78
C GLN A 225 57.59 -0.76 -11.67
N LYS A 226 56.90 -0.98 -12.80
CA LYS A 226 56.51 0.09 -13.75
C LYS A 226 55.63 1.20 -13.14
N ILE A 227 55.01 0.92 -11.99
CA ILE A 227 54.36 1.90 -11.11
C ILE A 227 54.82 1.54 -9.70
N PRO A 228 55.33 2.48 -8.89
CA PRO A 228 55.70 2.24 -7.50
C PRO A 228 54.53 1.65 -6.68
N ALA A 229 54.82 0.80 -5.70
CA ALA A 229 53.78 0.15 -4.92
C ALA A 229 54.13 -0.05 -3.44
N LEU A 230 53.18 0.25 -2.55
CA LEU A 230 53.20 -0.16 -1.16
C LEU A 230 52.70 -1.61 -1.06
N ILE A 231 53.54 -2.51 -0.52
CA ILE A 231 53.26 -3.94 -0.41
C ILE A 231 53.20 -4.34 1.07
N ILE A 232 52.07 -4.93 1.46
CA ILE A 232 51.78 -5.41 2.81
C ILE A 232 51.60 -6.93 2.74
N ARG A 233 52.56 -7.67 3.32
CA ARG A 233 52.53 -9.15 3.43
C ARG A 233 52.30 -9.55 4.89
N ASN A 234 51.11 -9.25 5.41
CA ASN A 234 50.79 -9.45 6.82
C ASN A 234 49.36 -9.98 7.02
N ILE A 235 49.24 -11.13 7.70
CA ILE A 235 47.95 -11.79 7.95
C ILE A 235 47.16 -11.10 9.09
N ASP A 236 47.86 -10.51 10.06
CA ASP A 236 47.23 -9.80 11.19
C ASP A 236 46.51 -8.53 10.72
N TYR A 237 47.04 -7.84 9.71
CA TYR A 237 46.33 -6.75 9.04
C TYR A 237 45.06 -7.24 8.34
N THR A 238 45.10 -8.44 7.76
CA THR A 238 43.92 -9.07 7.16
C THR A 238 42.87 -9.40 8.23
N ASN A 239 43.31 -9.78 9.42
CA ASN A 239 42.46 -10.04 10.59
C ASN A 239 41.92 -8.74 11.22
N PHE A 240 42.74 -7.68 11.31
CA PHE A 240 42.32 -6.32 11.68
C PHE A 240 41.23 -5.81 10.74
N LEU A 241 41.43 -5.92 9.42
CA LEU A 241 40.43 -5.57 8.40
C LEU A 241 39.11 -6.32 8.64
N ARG A 242 39.16 -7.65 8.85
CA ARG A 242 37.96 -8.45 9.20
C ARG A 242 37.29 -7.95 10.49
N ASN A 243 38.06 -7.66 11.54
CA ASN A 243 37.56 -7.21 12.85
C ASN A 243 36.89 -5.82 12.80
N ILE A 244 37.40 -4.88 12.00
CA ILE A 244 36.73 -3.58 11.78
C ILE A 244 35.49 -3.72 10.89
N GLY A 245 35.39 -4.78 10.08
CA GLY A 245 34.23 -5.08 9.21
C GLY A 245 34.51 -4.88 7.71
N TYR A 246 35.78 -4.86 7.31
CA TYR A 246 36.22 -4.79 5.92
C TYR A 246 36.30 -6.19 5.29
N THR A 247 35.77 -6.35 4.08
CA THR A 247 35.86 -7.61 3.31
C THR A 247 36.96 -7.50 2.26
N VAL A 248 38.02 -8.29 2.40
CA VAL A 248 39.17 -8.35 1.47
C VAL A 248 38.94 -9.33 0.32
N GLY A 249 39.55 -9.05 -0.83
CA GLY A 249 39.61 -9.91 -2.02
C GLY A 249 38.73 -9.45 -3.19
N PHE A 250 38.21 -8.22 -3.19
CA PHE A 250 37.30 -7.76 -4.24
C PHE A 250 38.02 -7.37 -5.55
N LEU A 251 37.57 -7.96 -6.66
CA LEU A 251 37.83 -7.45 -8.01
C LEU A 251 37.25 -6.04 -8.18
N SER A 252 37.81 -5.21 -9.05
CA SER A 252 37.42 -3.79 -9.23
C SER A 252 35.92 -3.53 -9.48
N ARG A 253 35.21 -4.51 -10.06
CA ARG A 253 33.75 -4.48 -10.28
C ARG A 253 32.89 -4.78 -9.02
N ASN A 254 33.48 -5.43 -8.02
CA ASN A 254 32.84 -5.86 -6.77
C ASN A 254 33.31 -5.03 -5.57
N LYS A 255 34.29 -4.13 -5.74
CA LYS A 255 34.74 -3.20 -4.70
C LYS A 255 33.56 -2.38 -4.17
N ARG A 256 33.58 -2.07 -2.87
CA ARG A 256 32.51 -1.36 -2.15
C ARG A 256 33.09 -0.61 -0.95
N ILE A 257 32.39 0.43 -0.49
CA ILE A 257 32.64 1.05 0.82
C ILE A 257 32.21 0.07 1.91
N PRO A 258 33.04 -0.18 2.96
CA PRO A 258 32.68 -1.04 4.09
C PRO A 258 31.47 -0.53 4.87
N ASP A 259 30.59 -1.46 5.24
CA ASP A 259 29.35 -1.25 6.01
C ASP A 259 29.50 -0.29 7.22
N PHE A 260 30.63 -0.36 7.93
CA PHE A 260 30.83 0.44 9.16
C PHE A 260 31.05 1.93 8.88
N ILE A 261 31.61 2.31 7.72
CA ILE A 261 31.88 3.71 7.35
C ILE A 261 30.60 4.56 7.35
N PHE A 262 29.44 3.96 7.08
CA PHE A 262 28.15 4.65 7.12
C PHE A 262 27.72 5.11 8.52
N LYS A 263 28.27 4.52 9.60
CA LYS A 263 28.05 4.93 10.99
C LYS A 263 29.16 5.82 11.58
N GLU A 264 30.28 5.99 10.87
CA GLU A 264 31.39 6.84 11.32
C GLU A 264 31.04 8.34 11.31
N HIS A 265 31.78 9.12 12.10
CA HIS A 265 31.68 10.56 12.14
C HIS A 265 32.01 11.21 10.78
N LYS A 266 31.40 12.38 10.49
CA LYS A 266 31.51 13.03 9.16
C LYS A 266 32.94 13.33 8.71
N LYS A 267 33.88 13.60 9.62
CA LYS A 267 35.29 13.79 9.25
C LYS A 267 35.93 12.51 8.70
N VAL A 268 35.66 11.36 9.31
CA VAL A 268 36.15 10.04 8.89
C VAL A 268 35.61 9.70 7.49
N LYS A 269 34.31 9.93 7.26
CA LYS A 269 33.67 9.83 5.94
C LYS A 269 34.30 10.77 4.90
N ALA A 270 34.59 12.01 5.28
CA ALA A 270 35.24 12.99 4.41
C ALA A 270 36.68 12.61 4.04
N ALA A 271 37.46 12.06 4.99
CA ALA A 271 38.84 11.60 4.74
C ALA A 271 38.89 10.43 3.75
N LEU A 272 37.98 9.46 3.88
CA LEU A 272 37.83 8.35 2.93
C LEU A 272 37.35 8.84 1.55
N LEU A 273 36.40 9.77 1.48
CA LEU A 273 35.97 10.36 0.21
C LEU A 273 37.10 11.17 -0.45
N ARG A 274 37.85 11.97 0.31
CA ARG A 274 39.00 12.75 -0.18
C ARG A 274 40.00 11.82 -0.86
N ALA A 275 40.45 10.76 -0.19
CA ALA A 275 41.36 9.77 -0.76
C ALA A 275 40.81 9.08 -2.04
N LEU A 276 39.53 8.71 -2.06
CA LEU A 276 38.89 8.14 -3.26
C LEU A 276 38.87 9.11 -4.45
N PHE A 277 38.69 10.40 -4.22
CA PHE A 277 38.69 11.42 -5.28
C PHE A 277 40.10 11.88 -5.67
N ASP A 278 41.05 11.92 -4.73
CA ASP A 278 42.48 12.13 -5.00
C ASP A 278 43.04 11.02 -5.91
N ALA A 279 42.55 9.78 -5.78
CA ALA A 279 42.82 8.69 -6.71
C ALA A 279 42.00 8.78 -8.02
N GLU A 280 40.69 8.49 -7.96
CA GLU A 280 39.85 8.07 -9.11
C GLU A 280 39.10 9.22 -9.81
N SER A 281 39.27 10.47 -9.37
CA SER A 281 38.60 11.63 -10.00
C SER A 281 39.50 12.51 -10.86
N SER A 282 38.86 13.22 -11.78
CA SER A 282 39.42 14.30 -12.60
C SER A 282 38.47 15.50 -12.61
N ILE A 283 38.94 16.66 -13.06
CA ILE A 283 38.11 17.85 -13.26
C ILE A 283 38.08 18.15 -14.75
N THR A 284 36.87 18.22 -15.34
CA THR A 284 36.71 18.45 -16.78
C THR A 284 37.01 19.91 -17.16
N LYS A 285 37.11 20.23 -18.46
CA LYS A 285 37.36 21.61 -18.93
C LYS A 285 36.26 22.58 -18.48
N GLU A 286 35.04 22.07 -18.39
CA GLU A 286 33.82 22.70 -17.90
C GLU A 286 33.81 22.87 -16.37
N GLY A 287 34.82 22.34 -15.68
CA GLY A 287 34.98 22.37 -14.22
C GLY A 287 34.24 21.26 -13.48
N THR A 288 33.44 20.43 -14.14
CA THR A 288 32.68 19.36 -13.46
C THR A 288 33.65 18.31 -12.93
N ILE A 289 33.49 17.87 -11.67
CA ILE A 289 34.29 16.75 -11.14
C ILE A 289 33.72 15.44 -11.71
N GLU A 290 34.56 14.63 -12.37
CA GLU A 290 34.23 13.29 -12.88
C GLU A 290 35.04 12.24 -12.11
N LEU A 291 34.38 11.36 -11.36
CA LEU A 291 34.96 10.13 -10.80
C LEU A 291 34.45 8.93 -11.62
N SER A 292 35.30 7.94 -11.92
CA SER A 292 34.89 6.76 -12.71
C SER A 292 35.28 5.44 -12.04
N SER A 293 34.38 4.45 -12.04
CA SER A 293 34.71 3.11 -11.51
C SER A 293 33.98 2.00 -12.28
N ALA A 294 34.49 0.77 -12.15
CA ALA A 294 33.86 -0.44 -12.67
C ALA A 294 32.81 -1.04 -11.72
N SER A 295 32.72 -0.57 -10.47
CA SER A 295 31.72 -1.02 -9.50
C SER A 295 30.54 -0.03 -9.41
N PHE A 296 29.35 -0.49 -9.80
CA PHE A 296 28.11 0.27 -9.63
C PHE A 296 27.82 0.57 -8.15
N LEU A 297 28.02 -0.44 -7.28
CA LEU A 297 27.74 -0.34 -5.85
C LEU A 297 28.67 0.69 -5.17
N LEU A 298 29.97 0.70 -5.50
CA LEU A 298 30.91 1.69 -4.99
C LEU A 298 30.48 3.10 -5.38
N VAL A 299 30.12 3.33 -6.65
CA VAL A 299 29.70 4.64 -7.13
C VAL A 299 28.38 5.08 -6.49
N LYS A 300 27.43 4.16 -6.28
CA LYS A 300 26.20 4.40 -5.51
C LYS A 300 26.45 4.75 -4.05
N GLN A 301 27.38 4.06 -3.41
CA GLN A 301 27.80 4.33 -2.03
C GLN A 301 28.51 5.68 -1.90
N ILE A 302 29.34 6.07 -2.87
CA ILE A 302 29.94 7.41 -2.95
C ILE A 302 28.85 8.47 -3.12
N GLN A 303 27.93 8.30 -4.07
CA GLN A 303 26.77 9.20 -4.28
C GLN A 303 25.96 9.40 -2.99
N PHE A 304 25.74 8.31 -2.22
CA PHE A 304 25.05 8.35 -0.93
C PHE A 304 25.82 9.14 0.14
N LEU A 305 27.13 8.92 0.30
CA LEU A 305 27.94 9.67 1.29
C LEU A 305 28.04 11.16 0.92
N LEU A 306 28.20 11.50 -0.37
CA LEU A 306 28.22 12.90 -0.84
C LEU A 306 26.93 13.65 -0.45
N ALA A 307 25.77 12.99 -0.51
CA ALA A 307 24.50 13.59 -0.12
C ALA A 307 24.48 14.00 1.37
N GLU A 308 25.19 13.30 2.27
CA GLU A 308 25.32 13.70 3.69
C GLU A 308 26.07 15.03 3.89
N PHE A 309 26.85 15.47 2.91
CA PHE A 309 27.54 16.77 2.88
C PHE A 309 26.75 17.85 2.10
N GLY A 310 25.55 17.53 1.61
CA GLY A 310 24.77 18.41 0.75
C GLY A 310 25.37 18.56 -0.65
N ILE A 311 26.05 17.51 -1.15
CA ILE A 311 26.63 17.43 -2.48
C ILE A 311 25.81 16.42 -3.28
N LEU A 312 24.99 16.87 -4.23
CA LEU A 312 24.31 15.96 -5.14
C LEU A 312 25.23 15.64 -6.34
N SER A 313 25.08 14.45 -6.87
CA SER A 313 25.84 13.98 -8.03
C SER A 313 24.95 13.13 -8.93
N SER A 314 25.24 13.12 -10.24
CA SER A 314 24.55 12.28 -11.22
C SER A 314 25.48 11.17 -11.70
N ILE A 315 24.95 9.96 -11.88
CA ILE A 315 25.68 8.82 -12.44
C ILE A 315 25.40 8.73 -13.95
N ARG A 316 26.37 8.29 -14.76
CA ARG A 316 26.14 7.87 -16.15
C ARG A 316 26.91 6.58 -16.45
N LYS A 317 26.32 5.71 -17.26
CA LYS A 317 27.00 4.55 -17.86
C LYS A 317 27.83 5.00 -19.05
N LYS A 318 29.05 4.46 -19.21
CA LYS A 318 29.88 4.64 -20.40
C LYS A 318 30.73 3.41 -20.65
N ASN A 319 30.72 2.94 -21.89
CA ASN A 319 31.60 1.86 -22.32
C ASN A 319 33.02 2.40 -22.48
N LYS A 320 33.98 1.81 -21.76
CA LYS A 320 35.43 2.05 -21.89
C LYS A 320 36.11 0.74 -22.34
N TYR A 321 37.20 0.83 -23.08
CA TYR A 321 38.05 -0.34 -23.36
C TYR A 321 38.88 -0.68 -22.13
N ALA A 322 39.00 -1.97 -21.80
CA ALA A 322 39.86 -2.44 -20.73
C ALA A 322 41.35 -2.22 -21.10
N THR A 323 42.03 -1.37 -20.34
CA THR A 323 43.46 -1.05 -20.53
C THR A 323 44.41 -2.21 -20.18
N ASN A 324 43.93 -3.19 -19.41
CA ASN A 324 44.75 -4.22 -18.76
C ASN A 324 44.55 -5.62 -19.38
N THR A 325 44.00 -5.73 -20.58
CA THR A 325 43.84 -7.00 -21.31
C THR A 325 44.31 -6.88 -22.76
N VAL A 326 45.08 -7.85 -23.24
CA VAL A 326 45.67 -7.87 -24.59
C VAL A 326 44.60 -7.73 -25.67
N ASN A 327 43.48 -8.46 -25.50
CA ASN A 327 42.26 -8.19 -26.28
C ASN A 327 41.52 -7.00 -25.66
N LYS A 328 41.23 -5.99 -26.48
CA LYS A 328 40.50 -4.76 -26.12
C LYS A 328 39.01 -5.02 -25.84
N GLN A 329 38.70 -5.73 -24.75
CA GLN A 329 37.32 -5.92 -24.31
C GLN A 329 36.68 -4.58 -23.93
N VAL A 330 35.53 -4.29 -24.52
CA VAL A 330 34.63 -3.22 -24.06
C VAL A 330 34.05 -3.61 -22.71
N ARG A 331 34.02 -2.69 -21.75
CA ARG A 331 33.43 -2.88 -20.42
C ARG A 331 32.63 -1.65 -20.02
N GLU A 332 31.48 -1.85 -19.39
CA GLU A 332 30.69 -0.75 -18.81
C GLU A 332 31.41 -0.18 -17.58
N TYR A 333 31.52 1.15 -17.51
CA TYR A 333 32.00 1.90 -16.35
C TYR A 333 30.92 2.91 -15.93
N TYR A 334 30.90 3.21 -14.64
CA TYR A 334 29.98 4.17 -14.02
C TYR A 334 30.75 5.45 -13.68
N LEU A 335 30.20 6.57 -14.14
CA LEU A 335 30.80 7.90 -14.01
C LEU A 335 29.92 8.76 -13.12
N LEU A 336 30.48 9.28 -12.04
CA LEU A 336 29.82 10.17 -11.09
C LEU A 336 30.28 11.60 -11.35
N TYR A 337 29.31 12.48 -11.59
CA TYR A 337 29.52 13.89 -11.88
C TYR A 337 29.06 14.76 -10.71
N ILE A 338 29.95 15.62 -10.20
CA ILE A 338 29.61 16.71 -9.28
C ILE A 338 29.70 18.03 -10.04
N TYR A 339 28.56 18.71 -10.18
CA TYR A 339 28.44 19.99 -10.90
C TYR A 339 28.84 21.17 -10.01
N SER A 340 29.18 22.30 -10.64
CA SER A 340 29.80 23.45 -9.96
C SER A 340 28.98 24.11 -8.86
N GLU A 341 27.65 23.96 -8.86
CA GLU A 341 26.81 24.41 -7.75
C GLU A 341 27.16 23.77 -6.39
N TYR A 342 27.77 22.57 -6.41
CA TYR A 342 28.18 21.85 -5.21
C TYR A 342 29.68 21.97 -4.91
N HIS A 343 30.49 22.60 -5.75
CA HIS A 343 31.94 22.73 -5.50
C HIS A 343 32.24 23.39 -4.17
N TYR A 344 31.46 24.39 -3.74
CA TYR A 344 31.63 25.04 -2.44
C TYR A 344 31.41 24.07 -1.26
N ASN A 345 30.43 23.16 -1.36
CA ASN A 345 30.21 22.14 -0.32
C ASN A 345 31.29 21.04 -0.42
N TYR A 346 31.74 20.70 -1.63
CA TYR A 346 32.82 19.75 -1.85
C TYR A 346 34.13 20.27 -1.26
N ASP A 347 34.60 21.46 -1.65
CA ASP A 347 35.78 22.15 -1.10
C ASP A 347 35.72 22.25 0.44
N LYS A 348 34.62 22.80 0.98
CA LYS A 348 34.47 23.04 2.42
C LYS A 348 34.51 21.78 3.28
N TYR A 349 33.98 20.65 2.79
CA TYR A 349 33.80 19.44 3.62
C TYR A 349 34.68 18.25 3.22
N ILE A 350 35.16 18.20 1.97
CA ILE A 350 35.95 17.09 1.41
C ILE A 350 37.25 17.66 0.82
N GLY A 351 37.17 18.47 -0.23
CA GLY A 351 38.32 19.03 -0.95
C GLY A 351 39.17 17.96 -1.65
N TYR A 352 40.41 18.33 -1.93
CA TYR A 352 41.46 17.43 -2.40
C TYR A 352 42.67 17.52 -1.44
N SER A 353 43.47 16.45 -1.34
CA SER A 353 44.83 16.55 -0.76
C SER A 353 45.90 16.71 -1.84
N VAL A 354 45.60 16.35 -3.09
CA VAL A 354 46.47 16.56 -4.25
C VAL A 354 46.39 18.02 -4.71
N GLU A 355 47.47 18.77 -4.51
CA GLU A 355 47.55 20.23 -4.71
C GLU A 355 47.03 20.72 -6.08
N TYR A 356 47.43 20.08 -7.19
CA TYR A 356 46.96 20.52 -8.51
C TYR A 356 45.44 20.35 -8.69
N LYS A 357 44.82 19.34 -8.05
CA LYS A 357 43.35 19.15 -8.08
C LYS A 357 42.66 20.22 -7.24
N ASP A 358 43.22 20.57 -6.09
CA ASP A 358 42.74 21.62 -5.20
C ASP A 358 42.79 23.02 -5.86
N ILE A 359 43.90 23.37 -6.51
CA ILE A 359 44.05 24.61 -7.28
C ILE A 359 42.99 24.69 -8.40
N ILE A 360 42.80 23.60 -9.17
CA ILE A 360 41.79 23.56 -10.22
C ILE A 360 40.38 23.68 -9.65
N LEU A 361 40.06 22.99 -8.54
CA LEU A 361 38.78 23.11 -7.85
C LEU A 361 38.49 24.55 -7.42
N LYS A 362 39.45 25.20 -6.75
CA LYS A 362 39.31 26.57 -6.23
C LYS A 362 39.14 27.59 -7.35
N ASN A 363 39.88 27.45 -8.45
CA ASN A 363 39.67 28.25 -9.67
C ASN A 363 38.29 28.04 -10.31
N ASN A 364 37.62 26.89 -10.08
CA ASN A 364 36.27 26.61 -10.55
C ASN A 364 35.15 26.99 -9.57
N LEU A 365 35.43 27.41 -8.32
CA LEU A 365 34.41 27.80 -7.33
C LEU A 365 33.49 28.94 -7.79
N ASN A 366 34.03 29.88 -8.56
CA ASN A 366 33.29 31.04 -9.08
C ASN A 366 32.60 30.78 -10.44
N ARG A 367 32.80 29.62 -11.08
CA ARG A 367 32.16 29.31 -12.36
C ARG A 367 30.69 28.93 -12.15
N LYS A 368 29.78 29.78 -12.65
CA LYS A 368 28.34 29.49 -12.74
C LYS A 368 28.01 28.48 -13.85
N ASN A 369 28.53 27.26 -13.78
CA ASN A 369 28.05 26.20 -14.66
C ASN A 369 26.67 25.71 -14.18
N LYS A 370 25.74 25.55 -15.11
CA LYS A 370 24.30 25.45 -14.81
C LYS A 370 23.83 24.00 -14.78
N ASN A 371 23.67 23.44 -13.58
CA ASN A 371 22.88 22.21 -13.44
C ASN A 371 21.41 22.52 -13.75
N PRO A 372 20.72 21.84 -14.69
CA PRO A 372 19.47 22.37 -15.23
C PRO A 372 18.22 22.21 -14.32
N ASN A 373 18.11 21.14 -13.52
CA ASN A 373 16.86 20.80 -12.82
C ASN A 373 17.06 20.16 -11.42
N THR A 374 17.83 20.78 -10.52
CA THR A 374 18.01 20.33 -9.11
C THR A 374 17.31 21.22 -8.08
N GLY A 375 16.77 22.38 -8.48
CA GLY A 375 16.01 23.27 -7.62
C GLY A 375 14.61 22.74 -7.28
N ILE A 376 13.99 23.30 -6.24
CA ILE A 376 12.59 23.01 -5.89
C ILE A 376 11.70 23.53 -7.04
N PRO A 377 10.87 22.70 -7.71
CA PRO A 377 10.20 23.05 -8.96
C PRO A 377 8.94 23.93 -8.78
N VAL A 378 9.07 25.03 -8.04
CA VAL A 378 8.00 26.01 -7.74
C VAL A 378 7.90 27.15 -8.77
N GLY A 379 8.47 26.97 -9.97
CA GLY A 379 8.47 28.00 -11.02
C GLY A 379 7.06 28.46 -11.38
N ASN A 380 6.19 27.54 -11.80
CA ASN A 380 4.81 27.86 -12.19
C ASN A 380 4.04 28.54 -11.06
N LEU A 381 4.09 27.99 -9.85
CA LEU A 381 3.48 28.53 -8.63
C LEU A 381 3.89 30.00 -8.36
N LEU A 382 5.18 30.32 -8.51
CA LEU A 382 5.70 31.69 -8.35
C LEU A 382 5.25 32.62 -9.50
N ASN A 383 5.14 32.10 -10.72
CA ASN A 383 4.68 32.87 -11.88
C ASN A 383 3.18 33.21 -11.79
N GLU A 384 2.34 32.23 -11.47
CA GLU A 384 0.90 32.43 -11.25
C GLU A 384 0.63 33.39 -10.10
N PHE A 385 1.32 33.21 -8.97
CA PHE A 385 1.21 34.12 -7.83
C PHE A 385 1.58 35.55 -8.23
N ARG A 386 2.65 35.74 -9.02
CA ARG A 386 3.03 37.04 -9.57
C ARG A 386 1.96 37.62 -10.50
N LEU A 387 1.37 36.82 -11.40
CA LEU A 387 0.30 37.28 -12.30
C LEU A 387 -0.94 37.71 -11.50
N LYS A 388 -1.35 36.92 -10.51
CA LYS A 388 -2.51 37.17 -9.64
C LYS A 388 -2.35 38.42 -8.77
N THR A 389 -1.18 38.63 -8.18
CA THR A 389 -0.94 39.71 -7.19
C THR A 389 -0.27 40.97 -7.77
N LYS A 390 0.29 40.86 -8.97
CA LYS A 390 1.20 41.84 -9.62
C LYS A 390 2.48 42.16 -8.82
N LEU A 391 2.80 41.38 -7.78
CA LEU A 391 4.03 41.52 -7.00
C LEU A 391 5.24 40.98 -7.80
N THR A 392 6.34 41.72 -7.82
CA THR A 392 7.56 41.34 -8.57
C THR A 392 8.56 40.63 -7.67
N GLY A 393 9.53 39.89 -8.24
CA GLY A 393 10.56 39.19 -7.45
C GLY A 393 11.32 40.10 -6.47
N LYS A 394 11.48 41.38 -6.86
CA LYS A 394 12.03 42.46 -6.02
C LYS A 394 11.32 42.61 -4.66
N PHE A 395 10.02 42.35 -4.57
CA PHE A 395 9.25 42.39 -3.32
C PHE A 395 9.70 41.34 -2.29
N PHE A 396 10.28 40.23 -2.76
CA PHE A 396 10.80 39.15 -1.92
C PHE A 396 12.33 39.21 -1.72
N GLY A 397 12.97 40.32 -2.12
CA GLY A 397 14.43 40.50 -2.05
C GLY A 397 15.22 39.75 -3.13
N ILE A 398 14.57 39.33 -4.22
CA ILE A 398 15.19 38.59 -5.33
C ILE A 398 15.22 39.48 -6.57
N SER A 399 16.32 39.49 -7.34
CA SER A 399 16.35 40.27 -8.59
C SER A 399 15.35 39.68 -9.61
N ASN A 400 14.71 40.52 -10.44
CA ASN A 400 13.76 40.00 -11.43
C ASN A 400 14.42 39.01 -12.41
N ALA A 401 15.70 39.20 -12.75
CA ALA A 401 16.46 38.24 -13.55
C ALA A 401 16.60 36.88 -12.84
N ALA A 402 17.03 36.86 -11.58
CA ALA A 402 17.12 35.62 -10.80
C ALA A 402 15.75 34.95 -10.61
N PHE A 403 14.68 35.73 -10.43
CA PHE A 403 13.31 35.21 -10.39
C PHE A 403 12.95 34.49 -11.71
N TYR A 404 13.25 35.10 -12.87
CA TYR A 404 13.05 34.46 -14.18
C TYR A 404 13.95 33.23 -14.41
N GLU A 405 15.17 33.18 -13.87
CA GLU A 405 15.99 31.96 -13.90
C GLU A 405 15.40 30.85 -13.03
N THR A 406 14.85 31.18 -11.85
CA THR A 406 14.18 30.18 -10.98
C THR A 406 12.88 29.63 -11.57
N LEU A 407 12.26 30.30 -12.55
CA LEU A 407 11.18 29.70 -13.36
C LEU A 407 11.67 28.56 -14.26
N LYS A 408 12.95 28.59 -14.68
CA LYS A 408 13.53 27.62 -15.62
C LYS A 408 14.30 26.48 -14.96
N GLN A 409 14.83 26.69 -13.75
CA GLN A 409 15.74 25.75 -13.06
C GLN A 409 15.27 25.31 -11.66
N GLY A 410 14.12 25.81 -11.22
CA GLY A 410 13.64 25.66 -9.85
C GLY A 410 14.35 26.60 -8.86
N LEU A 411 13.93 26.52 -7.60
CA LEU A 411 14.38 27.40 -6.51
C LEU A 411 15.43 26.70 -5.65
N SER A 412 16.63 27.28 -5.52
CA SER A 412 17.67 26.73 -4.61
C SER A 412 17.21 26.76 -3.15
N ILE A 413 17.80 25.93 -2.28
CA ILE A 413 17.43 25.90 -0.85
C ILE A 413 17.63 27.28 -0.20
N LYS A 414 18.81 27.88 -0.39
CA LYS A 414 19.15 29.23 0.10
C LYS A 414 18.18 30.29 -0.43
N SER A 415 17.77 30.20 -1.70
CA SER A 415 16.79 31.11 -2.32
C SER A 415 15.38 30.91 -1.73
N CYS A 416 14.99 29.67 -1.45
CA CYS A 416 13.70 29.33 -0.86
C CYS A 416 13.59 29.83 0.58
N ASP A 417 14.61 29.60 1.41
CA ASP A 417 14.62 30.07 2.79
C ASP A 417 14.65 31.60 2.87
N LEU A 418 15.40 32.29 1.98
CA LEU A 418 15.33 33.75 1.86
C LEU A 418 13.93 34.25 1.49
N LEU A 419 13.26 33.59 0.54
CA LEU A 419 11.89 33.94 0.11
C LEU A 419 10.89 33.71 1.26
N ILE A 420 11.00 32.59 1.99
CA ILE A 420 10.20 32.28 3.18
C ILE A 420 10.43 33.31 4.30
N THR A 421 11.69 33.67 4.59
CA THR A 421 12.03 34.67 5.61
C THR A 421 11.48 36.05 5.25
N ASN A 422 11.56 36.46 3.98
CA ASN A 422 11.02 37.75 3.56
C ASN A 422 9.48 37.74 3.51
N LEU A 423 8.84 36.63 3.13
CA LEU A 423 7.40 36.39 3.32
C LEU A 423 6.99 36.50 4.80
N GLN A 424 7.75 35.92 5.72
CA GLN A 424 7.49 35.99 7.16
C GLN A 424 7.60 37.42 7.68
N LYS A 425 8.66 38.17 7.33
CA LYS A 425 8.80 39.60 7.69
C LYS A 425 7.57 40.40 7.25
N VAL A 426 7.20 40.32 5.97
CA VAL A 426 6.03 40.99 5.38
C VAL A 426 4.72 40.61 6.06
N LEU A 427 4.56 39.34 6.47
CA LEU A 427 3.34 38.87 7.14
C LEU A 427 3.25 39.26 8.62
N CYS A 428 4.40 39.47 9.29
CA CYS A 428 4.48 39.78 10.72
C CYS A 428 4.57 41.28 11.06
N SER A 429 4.90 42.15 10.10
CA SER A 429 4.86 43.62 10.30
C SER A 429 3.46 44.10 10.67
N GLN A 430 3.21 44.35 11.97
CA GLN A 430 1.94 44.88 12.47
C GLN A 430 1.71 46.33 12.04
N SER A 431 2.77 47.12 11.94
CA SER A 431 2.76 48.46 11.33
C SER A 431 3.31 48.42 9.91
N ILE A 432 2.55 49.05 9.02
CA ILE A 432 2.88 49.21 7.59
C ILE A 432 4.05 50.19 7.37
N ARG A 433 4.35 51.06 8.35
CA ARG A 433 5.40 52.09 8.24
C ARG A 433 6.81 51.53 8.48
N ASP A 434 6.92 50.39 9.16
CA ASP A 434 8.20 49.79 9.55
C ASP A 434 8.82 48.87 8.49
N ILE A 435 8.13 48.70 7.35
CA ILE A 435 8.76 48.26 6.10
C ILE A 435 9.59 49.45 5.55
N LYS A 436 10.67 49.79 6.27
CA LYS A 436 11.65 50.79 5.82
C LYS A 436 12.26 50.30 4.51
N VAL A 437 11.84 50.92 3.42
CA VAL A 437 12.37 50.69 2.09
C VAL A 437 13.85 51.07 2.07
N GLU A 438 14.74 50.07 1.98
CA GLU A 438 16.11 50.30 1.53
C GLU A 438 16.07 51.07 0.21
N LYS A 439 16.84 52.16 0.11
CA LYS A 439 16.57 53.35 -0.73
C LYS A 439 16.37 53.10 -2.26
N ASN A 440 16.58 51.88 -2.75
CA ASN A 440 16.58 51.50 -4.16
C ASN A 440 15.24 50.92 -4.71
N TYR A 441 14.22 50.69 -3.88
CA TYR A 441 12.91 50.18 -4.35
C TYR A 441 11.89 51.31 -4.67
N LYS A 442 12.30 52.30 -5.49
CA LYS A 442 11.49 53.45 -5.93
C LYS A 442 10.36 53.12 -6.94
N ARG A 443 9.60 52.04 -6.75
CA ARG A 443 8.27 51.84 -7.40
C ARG A 443 7.29 51.29 -6.39
N GLN A 444 6.09 51.88 -6.37
CA GLN A 444 5.09 51.68 -5.33
C GLN A 444 4.76 50.20 -5.09
N ILE A 445 5.10 49.71 -3.89
CA ILE A 445 4.40 48.57 -3.30
C ILE A 445 3.01 49.10 -2.94
N SER A 446 1.98 48.75 -3.71
CA SER A 446 0.61 49.09 -3.35
C SER A 446 0.23 48.29 -2.11
N LEU A 447 0.25 48.94 -0.95
CA LEU A 447 -0.02 48.34 0.37
C LEU A 447 -1.41 47.67 0.45
N GLY A 448 -2.35 48.14 -0.39
CA GLY A 448 -3.64 47.48 -0.63
C GLY A 448 -3.50 46.04 -1.15
N ASN A 449 -2.55 45.74 -2.05
CA ASN A 449 -2.36 44.37 -2.55
C ASN A 449 -1.83 43.43 -1.45
N VAL A 450 -0.93 43.90 -0.58
CA VAL A 450 -0.38 43.09 0.52
C VAL A 450 -1.48 42.73 1.54
N LYS A 451 -2.40 43.66 1.83
CA LYS A 451 -3.61 43.37 2.61
C LYS A 451 -4.57 42.43 1.85
N ARG A 452 -4.89 42.73 0.59
CA ARG A 452 -5.86 42.00 -0.26
C ARG A 452 -5.49 40.53 -0.47
N TYR A 453 -4.19 40.23 -0.63
CA TYR A 453 -3.68 38.89 -0.93
C TYR A 453 -2.95 38.26 0.28
N ARG A 454 -3.27 38.68 1.52
CA ARG A 454 -2.63 38.14 2.75
C ARG A 454 -2.77 36.62 2.88
N ASN A 455 -3.93 36.07 2.51
CA ASN A 455 -4.18 34.63 2.57
C ASN A 455 -3.38 33.87 1.50
N ASP A 456 -3.26 34.41 0.28
CA ASP A 456 -2.39 33.85 -0.76
C ASP A 456 -0.90 33.87 -0.34
N LEU A 457 -0.44 34.94 0.30
CA LEU A 457 0.93 35.06 0.84
C LEU A 457 1.20 34.00 1.93
N ILE A 458 0.22 33.73 2.81
CA ILE A 458 0.30 32.67 3.83
C ILE A 458 0.32 31.29 3.16
N SER A 459 -0.54 31.06 2.17
CA SER A 459 -0.60 29.81 1.40
C SER A 459 0.72 29.52 0.68
N LEU A 460 1.25 30.48 -0.08
CA LEU A 460 2.55 30.38 -0.75
C LEU A 460 3.69 30.08 0.23
N ARG A 461 3.75 30.81 1.36
CA ARG A 461 4.74 30.57 2.41
C ARG A 461 4.66 29.14 2.96
N ASN A 462 3.46 28.65 3.25
CA ASN A 462 3.26 27.30 3.79
C ASN A 462 3.67 26.24 2.76
N LYS A 463 3.26 26.39 1.50
CA LYS A 463 3.62 25.46 0.41
C LYS A 463 5.12 25.46 0.09
N LEU A 464 5.81 26.60 0.26
CA LEU A 464 7.29 26.65 0.21
C LEU A 464 7.96 25.93 1.41
N ILE A 465 7.40 26.06 2.62
CA ILE A 465 7.88 25.37 3.85
C ILE A 465 7.67 23.84 3.78
N GLU A 466 6.67 23.40 3.04
CA GLU A 466 6.41 21.99 2.69
C GLU A 466 7.40 21.51 1.61
N LEU A 467 7.40 22.14 0.43
CA LEU A 467 8.20 21.70 -0.72
C LEU A 467 9.72 21.81 -0.48
N ARG A 468 10.20 22.69 0.42
CA ARG A 468 11.63 22.71 0.78
C ARG A 468 12.15 21.46 1.49
N ARG A 469 11.28 20.53 1.89
CA ARG A 469 11.65 19.29 2.60
C ARG A 469 12.18 18.19 1.69
N PHE A 470 11.99 18.31 0.37
CA PHE A 470 12.27 17.23 -0.58
C PHE A 470 13.36 17.60 -1.61
N HIS A 471 14.12 16.61 -2.04
CA HIS A 471 14.79 16.61 -3.34
C HIS A 471 13.76 16.29 -4.42
N TYR A 472 13.99 16.80 -5.63
CA TYR A 472 13.12 16.62 -6.79
C TYR A 472 13.99 16.14 -7.94
N THR A 473 13.66 14.97 -8.48
CA THR A 473 14.41 14.36 -9.58
C THR A 473 13.45 14.14 -10.73
N LYS A 474 13.67 14.85 -11.84
CA LYS A 474 12.78 14.81 -13.01
C LYS A 474 12.87 13.47 -13.73
N ILE A 475 11.71 12.91 -14.09
CA ILE A 475 11.61 11.72 -14.93
C ILE A 475 11.92 12.09 -16.38
N ILE A 476 12.81 11.32 -17.01
CA ILE A 476 13.23 11.53 -18.40
C ILE A 476 12.88 10.38 -19.34
N LYS A 477 12.61 9.17 -18.82
CA LYS A 477 12.05 8.04 -19.59
C LYS A 477 11.26 7.10 -18.69
N THR A 478 10.28 6.42 -19.26
CA THR A 478 9.52 5.31 -18.67
C THR A 478 9.44 4.20 -19.71
N GLU A 479 9.65 2.94 -19.31
CA GLU A 479 9.66 1.76 -20.16
C GLU A 479 8.92 0.62 -19.46
N THR A 480 7.94 0.01 -20.11
CA THR A 480 7.36 -1.28 -19.67
C THR A 480 8.22 -2.42 -20.23
N ILE A 481 8.56 -3.39 -19.39
CA ILE A 481 9.42 -4.53 -19.74
C ILE A 481 8.75 -5.82 -19.26
N PRO A 482 8.55 -6.85 -20.11
CA PRO A 482 8.09 -8.17 -19.66
C PRO A 482 9.12 -8.83 -18.74
N TYR A 483 8.68 -9.38 -17.60
CA TYR A 483 9.57 -9.92 -16.59
C TYR A 483 9.04 -11.22 -15.98
N ASN A 484 9.90 -12.25 -16.02
CA ASN A 484 9.72 -13.50 -15.30
C ASN A 484 10.87 -13.63 -14.31
N GLY A 485 10.57 -13.61 -13.02
CA GLY A 485 11.59 -13.60 -11.97
C GLY A 485 11.04 -13.24 -10.59
N TYR A 486 11.93 -13.22 -9.61
CA TYR A 486 11.56 -12.87 -8.25
C TYR A 486 11.48 -11.36 -8.06
N VAL A 487 10.46 -10.91 -7.35
CA VAL A 487 10.37 -9.57 -6.77
C VAL A 487 10.22 -9.68 -5.25
N PHE A 488 10.55 -8.60 -4.56
CA PHE A 488 10.67 -8.58 -3.11
C PHE A 488 9.84 -7.46 -2.48
N ASP A 489 9.57 -7.59 -1.18
CA ASP A 489 9.06 -6.52 -0.32
C ASP A 489 9.63 -6.64 1.11
N LEU A 490 9.46 -5.62 1.96
CA LEU A 490 9.94 -5.61 3.35
C LEU A 490 8.82 -5.31 4.35
N SER A 491 8.96 -5.85 5.57
CA SER A 491 8.11 -5.48 6.71
C SER A 491 8.83 -4.64 7.77
N VAL A 492 8.93 -3.33 7.52
CA VAL A 492 9.40 -2.30 8.47
C VAL A 492 8.29 -1.81 9.44
N PRO A 493 8.47 -1.98 10.77
CA PRO A 493 7.59 -1.48 11.82
C PRO A 493 7.28 0.04 11.87
N GLU A 494 6.34 0.41 12.75
CA GLU A 494 5.97 1.74 13.29
C GLU A 494 5.47 2.82 12.33
N THR A 495 6.06 2.86 11.16
CA THR A 495 5.78 3.82 10.08
C THR A 495 4.91 3.23 8.99
N GLU A 496 4.77 1.90 9.01
CA GLU A 496 4.28 1.04 7.94
C GLU A 496 4.79 1.50 6.53
N ASN A 497 6.07 1.87 6.41
CA ASN A 497 6.73 2.22 5.13
C ASN A 497 8.26 2.10 5.16
N TYR A 498 8.90 2.15 3.98
CA TYR A 498 10.37 2.19 3.89
C TYR A 498 10.92 2.91 2.66
N ILE A 499 12.06 3.59 2.83
CA ILE A 499 12.75 4.30 1.76
C ILE A 499 13.58 3.31 0.93
N SER A 500 12.89 2.57 0.06
CA SER A 500 13.45 1.89 -1.11
C SER A 500 12.82 2.51 -2.35
N GLY A 501 13.58 3.29 -3.11
CA GLY A 501 12.96 4.24 -4.04
C GLY A 501 12.26 5.40 -3.31
N ASN A 502 11.18 5.15 -2.51
CA ASN A 502 10.63 5.97 -1.37
C ASN A 502 9.27 5.53 -0.67
N TYR A 503 8.77 4.28 -0.73
CA TYR A 503 7.29 4.03 -0.86
C TYR A 503 6.50 3.26 0.28
N VAL A 504 5.13 3.26 0.25
CA VAL A 504 4.18 2.94 1.39
C VAL A 504 3.04 1.90 1.09
N LEU A 505 2.58 1.08 2.09
CA LEU A 505 2.09 -0.32 1.96
C LEU A 505 1.33 -0.93 3.29
N HIS A 506 0.31 -1.85 3.55
CA HIS A 506 -0.89 -2.58 2.93
C HIS A 506 -2.37 -2.53 3.53
N ASN A 507 -3.14 -3.64 3.66
CA ASN A 507 -4.59 -3.73 3.94
C ASN A 507 -4.98 -4.68 5.11
N THR A 508 -5.15 -5.99 4.91
CA THR A 508 -6.04 -6.82 5.77
C THR A 508 -5.71 -6.89 7.27
N TYR A 509 -4.44 -6.91 7.69
CA TYR A 509 -4.06 -7.18 9.09
C TYR A 509 -4.46 -6.11 10.15
N CYS A 510 -5.20 -5.07 9.73
CA CYS A 510 -5.53 -3.87 10.52
C CYS A 510 -5.99 -4.22 11.93
N ALA A 511 -6.97 -5.10 12.02
CA ALA A 511 -7.62 -5.49 13.27
C ALA A 511 -6.68 -6.25 14.21
N ILE A 512 -5.86 -7.17 13.68
CA ILE A 512 -4.91 -7.97 14.45
C ILE A 512 -3.84 -7.08 15.08
N ASN A 513 -3.26 -6.14 14.32
CA ASN A 513 -2.24 -5.26 14.89
C ASN A 513 -2.85 -4.16 15.79
N THR A 514 -4.05 -3.64 15.48
CA THR A 514 -4.80 -2.75 16.40
C THR A 514 -4.99 -3.42 17.76
N ALA A 515 -5.36 -4.69 17.75
CA ALA A 515 -5.43 -5.54 18.92
C ALA A 515 -4.06 -5.74 19.62
N ARG A 516 -3.00 -6.14 18.89
CA ARG A 516 -1.65 -6.32 19.46
C ARG A 516 -1.14 -5.06 20.16
N TYR A 517 -1.25 -3.89 19.53
CA TYR A 517 -0.82 -2.62 20.12
C TYR A 517 -1.49 -2.34 21.47
N ARG A 518 -2.80 -2.58 21.58
CA ARG A 518 -3.55 -2.39 22.82
C ARG A 518 -3.08 -3.36 23.92
N ILE A 519 -2.64 -4.58 23.56
CA ILE A 519 -2.03 -5.52 24.50
C ILE A 519 -0.62 -5.07 24.90
N GLN A 520 0.23 -4.72 23.94
CA GLN A 520 1.63 -4.29 24.15
C GLN A 520 1.71 -3.02 25.02
N ASN A 521 0.76 -2.09 24.87
CA ASN A 521 0.64 -0.88 25.71
C ASN A 521 -0.18 -1.10 26.99
N ASN A 522 -0.47 -2.35 27.37
CA ASN A 522 -1.26 -2.74 28.56
C ASN A 522 -2.68 -2.14 28.63
N ASN A 523 -3.20 -1.57 27.53
CA ASN A 523 -4.54 -0.98 27.45
C ASN A 523 -5.64 -2.04 27.51
N VAL A 524 -5.39 -3.25 26.98
CA VAL A 524 -6.30 -4.41 27.07
C VAL A 524 -5.51 -5.67 27.36
N LYS A 525 -6.14 -6.65 28.01
CA LYS A 525 -5.48 -7.93 28.39
C LYS A 525 -6.12 -9.16 27.74
N THR A 526 -7.34 -8.98 27.22
CA THR A 526 -8.18 -10.02 26.63
C THR A 526 -8.98 -9.39 25.51
N ILE A 527 -9.03 -10.05 24.35
CA ILE A 527 -9.69 -9.58 23.13
C ILE A 527 -10.66 -10.66 22.65
N LEU A 528 -11.88 -10.25 22.30
CA LEU A 528 -12.91 -11.15 21.77
C LEU A 528 -13.17 -10.83 20.30
N VAL A 529 -12.90 -11.78 19.41
CA VAL A 529 -13.26 -11.73 17.99
C VAL A 529 -14.56 -12.49 17.80
N VAL A 530 -15.56 -11.81 17.24
CA VAL A 530 -16.86 -12.37 16.88
C VAL A 530 -16.97 -12.37 15.36
N ALA A 531 -17.05 -13.56 14.76
CA ALA A 531 -16.95 -13.71 13.30
C ALA A 531 -17.98 -14.72 12.74
N PRO A 532 -18.19 -14.78 11.41
CA PRO A 532 -18.91 -15.88 10.77
C PRO A 532 -18.26 -17.24 11.08
N ASN A 533 -19.06 -18.30 11.25
CA ASN A 533 -18.55 -19.63 11.59
C ASN A 533 -17.52 -20.18 10.57
N SER A 534 -17.65 -19.80 9.29
CA SER A 534 -16.69 -20.11 8.22
C SER A 534 -15.32 -19.45 8.41
N LEU A 535 -15.26 -18.28 9.06
CA LEU A 535 -14.03 -17.48 9.19
C LEU A 535 -13.27 -17.77 10.50
N LEU A 536 -13.83 -18.52 11.46
CA LEU A 536 -13.16 -18.81 12.74
C LEU A 536 -11.78 -19.47 12.57
N LYS A 537 -11.66 -20.43 11.65
CA LYS A 537 -10.37 -21.08 11.32
C LYS A 537 -9.40 -20.12 10.64
N ASN A 538 -9.91 -19.20 9.82
CA ASN A 538 -9.09 -18.19 9.16
C ASN A 538 -8.50 -17.22 10.19
N TRP A 539 -9.35 -16.62 11.04
CA TRP A 539 -8.93 -15.77 12.16
C TRP A 539 -7.95 -16.48 13.11
N TYR A 540 -8.17 -17.76 13.43
CA TYR A 540 -7.24 -18.54 14.25
C TYR A 540 -5.85 -18.69 13.61
N ASN A 541 -5.81 -18.94 12.30
CA ASN A 541 -4.56 -19.06 11.54
C ASN A 541 -3.88 -17.70 11.33
N GLU A 542 -4.64 -16.64 11.02
CA GLU A 542 -4.12 -15.28 10.83
C GLU A 542 -3.59 -14.68 12.14
N ILE A 543 -4.27 -14.86 13.28
CA ILE A 543 -3.76 -14.42 14.58
C ILE A 543 -2.45 -15.13 14.92
N LYS A 544 -2.29 -16.42 14.56
CA LYS A 544 -1.00 -17.13 14.69
C LYS A 544 0.07 -16.66 13.68
N LYS A 545 -0.32 -16.29 12.46
CA LYS A 545 0.59 -15.84 11.39
C LYS A 545 1.10 -14.41 11.62
N PHE A 546 0.27 -13.55 12.22
CA PHE A 546 0.51 -12.11 12.34
C PHE A 546 0.63 -11.60 13.79
N SER A 547 0.61 -12.49 14.81
CA SER A 547 0.88 -12.11 16.20
C SER A 547 1.59 -13.19 17.02
N GLU A 548 2.30 -12.74 18.04
CA GLU A 548 2.95 -13.56 19.08
C GLU A 548 1.94 -14.18 20.09
N TYR A 549 0.66 -13.83 19.98
CA TYR A 549 -0.36 -14.14 20.98
C TYR A 549 -1.12 -15.44 20.68
N LYS A 550 -1.63 -16.08 21.73
CA LYS A 550 -2.31 -17.37 21.62
C LYS A 550 -3.82 -17.18 21.47
N PRO A 551 -4.43 -17.58 20.34
CA PRO A 551 -5.88 -17.63 20.18
C PRO A 551 -6.48 -18.92 20.73
N ILE A 552 -7.73 -18.84 21.21
CA ILE A 552 -8.60 -19.99 21.51
C ILE A 552 -9.95 -19.81 20.84
N ILE A 553 -10.44 -20.87 20.18
CA ILE A 553 -11.81 -20.90 19.64
C ILE A 553 -12.77 -21.30 20.77
N LEU A 554 -13.78 -20.47 21.03
CA LEU A 554 -14.83 -20.69 22.02
C LEU A 554 -15.96 -21.52 21.40
N GLN A 555 -15.68 -22.79 21.17
CA GLN A 555 -16.63 -23.82 20.75
C GLN A 555 -16.45 -25.04 21.65
N ALA A 556 -17.56 -25.50 22.25
CA ALA A 556 -17.65 -26.64 23.16
C ALA A 556 -19.12 -27.05 23.28
N VAL A 557 -19.41 -28.33 23.56
CA VAL A 557 -20.77 -28.90 23.49
C VAL A 557 -21.46 -28.86 24.86
N ASP A 558 -20.78 -29.37 25.89
CA ASP A 558 -21.24 -29.37 27.28
C ASP A 558 -21.08 -27.97 27.92
N ARG A 559 -21.36 -27.84 29.23
CA ARG A 559 -21.25 -26.56 29.93
C ARG A 559 -19.92 -26.36 30.65
N GLU A 560 -19.26 -27.43 31.08
CA GLU A 560 -18.04 -27.36 31.88
C GLU A 560 -16.85 -26.97 31.01
N GLU A 561 -16.73 -27.51 29.81
CA GLU A 561 -15.72 -27.08 28.84
C GLU A 561 -15.94 -25.62 28.42
N ARG A 562 -17.20 -25.18 28.22
CA ARG A 562 -17.51 -23.76 27.93
C ARG A 562 -17.04 -22.83 29.04
N VAL A 563 -17.31 -23.19 30.29
CA VAL A 563 -16.83 -22.47 31.48
C VAL A 563 -15.31 -22.54 31.58
N ALA A 564 -14.68 -23.68 31.30
CA ALA A 564 -13.23 -23.85 31.34
C ALA A 564 -12.51 -23.02 30.27
N ARG A 565 -13.02 -22.96 29.03
CA ARG A 565 -12.46 -22.13 27.95
C ARG A 565 -12.59 -20.63 28.25
N ILE A 566 -13.70 -20.16 28.83
CA ILE A 566 -13.83 -18.77 29.29
C ILE A 566 -12.94 -18.48 30.52
N ARG A 567 -12.83 -19.41 31.48
CA ARG A 567 -11.86 -19.29 32.60
C ARG A 567 -10.41 -19.21 32.09
N ALA A 568 -10.04 -19.98 31.07
CA ALA A 568 -8.71 -19.94 30.45
C ALA A 568 -8.42 -18.62 29.71
N LEU A 569 -9.45 -17.98 29.16
CA LEU A 569 -9.36 -16.65 28.55
C LEU A 569 -9.23 -15.55 29.63
N ASN A 570 -10.01 -15.64 30.72
CA ASN A 570 -9.89 -14.75 31.88
C ASN A 570 -8.56 -14.90 32.64
N SER A 571 -7.98 -16.11 32.69
CA SER A 571 -6.67 -16.36 33.31
C SER A 571 -5.47 -15.91 32.45
N LYS A 572 -5.72 -15.28 31.28
CA LYS A 572 -4.72 -14.78 30.33
C LYS A 572 -3.83 -15.86 29.72
N LYS A 573 -4.21 -17.15 29.83
CA LYS A 573 -3.56 -18.28 29.12
C LYS A 573 -3.66 -18.13 27.60
N PHE A 574 -4.69 -17.40 27.15
CA PHE A 574 -4.93 -16.94 25.80
C PHE A 574 -5.26 -15.45 25.84
N GLN A 575 -4.87 -14.70 24.80
CA GLN A 575 -5.16 -13.26 24.69
C GLN A 575 -6.33 -12.99 23.73
N PHE A 576 -6.55 -13.87 22.75
CA PHE A 576 -7.66 -13.80 21.80
C PHE A 576 -8.64 -14.95 22.03
N GLY A 577 -9.90 -14.63 22.34
CA GLY A 577 -11.03 -15.55 22.18
C GLY A 577 -11.68 -15.34 20.82
N ILE A 578 -12.02 -16.41 20.11
CA ILE A 578 -12.71 -16.36 18.81
C ILE A 578 -14.02 -17.13 18.92
N ILE A 579 -15.16 -16.49 18.63
CA ILE A 579 -16.50 -17.08 18.75
C ILE A 579 -17.36 -16.75 17.53
N ASN A 580 -18.30 -17.63 17.16
CA ASN A 580 -19.27 -17.32 16.10
C ASN A 580 -20.53 -16.64 16.63
N TYR A 581 -21.16 -15.84 15.77
CA TYR A 581 -22.37 -15.07 16.10
C TYR A 581 -23.51 -15.87 16.70
N GLU A 582 -23.66 -17.15 16.34
CA GLU A 582 -24.71 -18.04 16.85
C GLU A 582 -24.38 -18.58 18.27
N ALA A 583 -23.10 -18.80 18.55
CA ALA A 583 -22.63 -19.31 19.85
C ALA A 583 -22.76 -18.28 20.98
N LEU A 584 -22.84 -16.98 20.66
CA LEU A 584 -23.10 -15.92 21.65
C LEU A 584 -24.36 -16.17 22.52
N HIS A 585 -25.36 -16.92 22.04
CA HIS A 585 -26.56 -17.27 22.82
C HIS A 585 -26.24 -18.35 23.85
N ILE A 586 -25.63 -19.42 23.35
CA ILE A 586 -25.32 -20.65 24.07
C ILE A 586 -24.37 -20.33 25.24
N PHE A 587 -23.39 -19.47 24.99
CA PHE A 587 -22.44 -18.97 25.98
C PHE A 587 -22.93 -17.71 26.72
N GLY A 588 -24.14 -17.20 26.50
CA GLY A 588 -24.55 -15.85 26.92
C GLY A 588 -24.48 -15.60 28.43
N ARG A 589 -24.73 -16.63 29.27
CA ARG A 589 -24.57 -16.53 30.72
C ARG A 589 -23.10 -16.54 31.12
N GLU A 590 -22.29 -17.41 30.53
CA GLU A 590 -20.87 -17.53 30.81
C GLU A 590 -20.07 -16.31 30.31
N LEU A 591 -20.43 -15.76 29.14
CA LEU A 591 -19.92 -14.50 28.57
C LEU A 591 -20.34 -13.26 29.37
N SER A 592 -21.42 -13.32 30.15
CA SER A 592 -21.79 -12.21 31.03
C SER A 592 -20.74 -11.95 32.13
N ASN A 593 -19.88 -12.94 32.41
CA ASN A 593 -18.75 -12.86 33.34
C ASN A 593 -17.39 -12.66 32.62
N LEU A 594 -17.41 -12.44 31.29
CA LEU A 594 -16.24 -12.02 30.51
C LEU A 594 -16.25 -10.49 30.39
N TYR A 595 -15.10 -9.88 30.67
CA TYR A 595 -14.84 -8.45 30.45
C TYR A 595 -13.72 -8.32 29.40
N PRO A 596 -14.06 -8.34 28.10
CA PRO A 596 -13.07 -8.24 27.04
C PRO A 596 -12.62 -6.78 26.93
N GLY A 597 -11.34 -6.49 27.13
CA GLY A 597 -10.84 -5.11 27.00
C GLY A 597 -11.01 -4.56 25.58
N MET A 598 -10.98 -5.43 24.56
CA MET A 598 -11.38 -5.07 23.20
C MET A 598 -12.31 -6.13 22.61
N ILE A 599 -13.32 -5.69 21.85
CA ILE A 599 -14.17 -6.56 21.04
C ILE A 599 -14.10 -6.18 19.56
N ILE A 600 -14.04 -7.20 18.69
CA ILE A 600 -13.97 -7.07 17.23
C ILE A 600 -15.14 -7.84 16.64
N PHE A 601 -15.99 -7.18 15.87
CA PHE A 601 -17.11 -7.79 15.16
C PHE A 601 -16.85 -7.80 13.66
N ASP A 602 -16.66 -8.99 13.10
CA ASP A 602 -16.39 -9.21 11.68
C ASP A 602 -17.69 -9.46 10.89
N GLU A 603 -17.82 -8.86 9.71
CA GLU A 603 -19.08 -8.67 8.96
C GLU A 603 -20.27 -8.18 9.79
N SER A 604 -20.03 -7.16 10.63
CA SER A 604 -20.99 -6.66 11.63
C SER A 604 -22.36 -6.26 11.07
N ALA A 605 -22.44 -5.70 9.86
CA ALA A 605 -23.71 -5.25 9.25
C ALA A 605 -24.61 -6.39 8.74
N ARG A 606 -24.05 -7.58 8.50
CA ARG A 606 -24.82 -8.78 8.14
C ARG A 606 -25.48 -9.40 9.36
N TYR A 607 -24.76 -9.43 10.48
CA TYR A 607 -25.18 -10.13 11.70
C TYR A 607 -25.88 -9.23 12.73
N LEU A 608 -25.41 -8.01 12.96
CA LEU A 608 -25.86 -7.15 14.07
C LEU A 608 -26.81 -6.03 13.62
N LYS A 609 -27.81 -6.39 12.81
CA LYS A 609 -28.71 -5.44 12.11
C LYS A 609 -30.07 -5.19 12.76
N ASN A 610 -30.50 -6.01 13.72
CA ASN A 610 -31.77 -5.81 14.42
C ASN A 610 -31.55 -5.92 15.93
N ILE A 611 -31.69 -4.78 16.63
CA ILE A 611 -31.49 -4.65 18.06
C ILE A 611 -32.42 -5.51 18.93
N GLU A 612 -33.56 -5.95 18.41
CA GLU A 612 -34.46 -6.84 19.15
C GLU A 612 -33.98 -8.31 19.15
N THR A 613 -33.14 -8.70 18.19
CA THR A 613 -32.57 -10.06 18.13
C THR A 613 -31.61 -10.30 19.28
N TRP A 614 -31.66 -11.51 19.86
CA TRP A 614 -30.82 -11.90 20.99
C TRP A 614 -29.33 -11.64 20.70
N ARG A 615 -28.86 -11.92 19.47
CA ARG A 615 -27.43 -11.79 19.10
C ARG A 615 -26.93 -10.36 19.13
N THR A 616 -27.79 -9.42 18.75
CA THR A 616 -27.49 -7.98 18.82
C THR A 616 -27.56 -7.50 20.27
N LYS A 617 -28.49 -8.01 21.09
CA LYS A 617 -28.54 -7.74 22.55
C LYS A 617 -27.29 -8.23 23.28
N THR A 618 -26.82 -9.44 23.00
CA THR A 618 -25.58 -9.98 23.59
C THR A 618 -24.34 -9.23 23.08
N ALA A 619 -24.29 -8.87 21.79
CA ALA A 619 -23.21 -8.05 21.25
C ALA A 619 -23.15 -6.66 21.92
N ILE A 620 -24.30 -6.00 22.13
CA ILE A 620 -24.40 -4.75 22.89
C ILE A 620 -23.90 -4.96 24.33
N LEU A 621 -24.38 -5.98 25.05
CA LEU A 621 -23.98 -6.24 26.44
C LEU A 621 -22.47 -6.52 26.60
N LEU A 622 -21.81 -7.03 25.55
CA LEU A 622 -20.36 -7.22 25.52
C LEU A 622 -19.60 -5.95 25.13
N ALA A 623 -20.12 -5.15 24.20
CA ALA A 623 -19.55 -3.85 23.82
C ALA A 623 -19.71 -2.80 24.93
N ASP A 624 -20.80 -2.84 25.69
CA ASP A 624 -21.03 -2.03 26.91
C ASP A 624 -20.05 -2.39 28.06
N LYS A 625 -19.34 -3.52 27.95
CA LYS A 625 -18.31 -4.00 28.89
C LYS A 625 -16.88 -3.90 28.34
N ALA A 626 -16.70 -3.41 27.12
CA ALA A 626 -15.40 -3.32 26.47
C ALA A 626 -14.87 -1.87 26.47
N ASP A 627 -13.58 -1.70 26.77
CA ASP A 627 -12.92 -0.39 26.65
C ASP A 627 -12.78 0.07 25.20
N TYR A 628 -12.79 -0.89 24.25
CA TYR A 628 -12.60 -0.68 22.82
C TYR A 628 -13.51 -1.56 21.96
N THR A 629 -14.16 -0.98 20.96
CA THR A 629 -15.05 -1.69 20.00
C THR A 629 -14.62 -1.41 18.56
N LEU A 630 -14.39 -2.47 17.79
CA LEU A 630 -14.05 -2.41 16.36
C LEU A 630 -15.10 -3.16 15.53
N LEU A 631 -15.69 -2.48 14.55
CA LEU A 631 -16.61 -3.09 13.56
C LEU A 631 -15.90 -3.21 12.21
N LEU A 632 -15.96 -4.39 11.58
CA LEU A 632 -15.44 -4.66 10.24
C LEU A 632 -16.59 -5.14 9.35
N THR A 633 -16.73 -4.58 8.13
CA THR A 633 -17.66 -5.12 7.12
C THR A 633 -17.42 -4.55 5.73
N GLY A 634 -17.76 -5.29 4.68
CA GLY A 634 -17.78 -4.77 3.31
C GLY A 634 -18.92 -3.76 3.02
N THR A 635 -19.97 -3.71 3.84
CA THR A 635 -21.16 -2.87 3.61
C THR A 635 -21.72 -2.28 4.91
N LEU A 636 -21.99 -0.98 4.97
CA LEU A 636 -22.29 -0.28 6.24
C LEU A 636 -23.65 -0.64 6.86
N PHE A 637 -24.63 -1.01 6.03
CA PHE A 637 -25.95 -1.47 6.45
C PHE A 637 -26.65 -2.23 5.31
N ASN A 638 -27.59 -3.13 5.62
CA ASN A 638 -28.46 -3.78 4.63
C ASN A 638 -29.63 -2.85 4.28
N LYS A 639 -30.30 -2.32 5.31
CA LYS A 639 -31.32 -1.27 5.24
C LYS A 639 -30.84 -0.05 6.02
N PRO A 640 -31.17 1.18 5.63
CA PRO A 640 -30.61 2.35 6.31
C PRO A 640 -31.00 2.49 7.79
N GLU A 641 -32.01 1.77 8.28
CA GLU A 641 -32.36 1.69 9.71
C GLU A 641 -31.33 0.88 10.53
N ASP A 642 -30.64 -0.10 9.93
CA ASP A 642 -29.73 -1.02 10.62
C ASP A 642 -28.53 -0.29 11.25
N ILE A 643 -28.22 0.91 10.73
CA ILE A 643 -27.21 1.83 11.27
C ILE A 643 -27.40 2.07 12.77
N PHE A 644 -28.64 2.06 13.27
CA PHE A 644 -28.93 2.26 14.68
C PHE A 644 -28.29 1.18 15.55
N SER A 645 -28.42 -0.09 15.15
CA SER A 645 -27.78 -1.20 15.87
C SER A 645 -26.26 -1.18 15.74
N GLN A 646 -25.72 -0.84 14.57
CA GLN A 646 -24.27 -0.69 14.40
C GLN A 646 -23.71 0.39 15.33
N PHE A 647 -24.33 1.58 15.36
CA PHE A 647 -23.87 2.68 16.22
C PHE A 647 -24.13 2.43 17.70
N ARG A 648 -25.27 1.82 18.08
CA ARG A 648 -25.51 1.43 19.47
C ARG A 648 -24.46 0.43 20.00
N ILE A 649 -23.89 -0.43 19.15
CA ILE A 649 -22.74 -1.28 19.51
C ILE A 649 -21.45 -0.47 19.50
N LEU A 650 -21.26 0.39 18.50
CA LEU A 650 -20.05 1.17 18.28
C LEU A 650 -19.83 2.20 19.38
N ASP A 651 -20.65 3.25 19.44
CA ASP A 651 -20.48 4.43 20.29
C ASP A 651 -21.41 4.44 21.51
N TRP A 652 -21.89 3.26 21.91
CA TRP A 652 -22.92 3.05 22.92
C TRP A 652 -24.23 3.81 22.68
N GLY A 653 -24.45 4.33 21.46
CA GLY A 653 -25.63 5.10 21.06
C GLY A 653 -25.48 6.61 21.22
N MET A 654 -24.26 7.15 21.36
CA MET A 654 -24.01 8.59 21.47
C MET A 654 -24.47 9.38 20.23
N SER A 655 -24.26 8.87 19.00
CA SER A 655 -24.63 9.57 17.76
C SER A 655 -26.13 9.62 17.48
N PHE A 656 -26.84 8.55 17.85
CA PHE A 656 -28.23 8.30 17.40
C PHE A 656 -29.24 8.03 18.53
N GLY A 657 -28.78 7.97 19.78
CA GLY A 657 -29.58 7.73 20.98
C GLY A 657 -29.69 6.26 21.37
N LEU A 658 -30.21 6.00 22.57
CA LEU A 658 -30.43 4.64 23.10
C LEU A 658 -31.75 3.99 22.64
N ASN A 659 -32.68 4.76 22.06
CA ASN A 659 -34.03 4.30 21.71
C ASN A 659 -34.25 4.29 20.19
N PHE A 660 -34.42 3.08 19.63
CA PHE A 660 -34.62 2.85 18.19
C PHE A 660 -35.86 3.54 17.61
N TYR A 661 -36.96 3.57 18.36
CA TYR A 661 -38.21 4.20 17.93
C TYR A 661 -38.07 5.73 17.88
N ARG A 662 -37.35 6.32 18.84
CA ARG A 662 -37.00 7.76 18.80
C ARG A 662 -36.05 8.09 17.65
N PHE A 663 -35.05 7.26 17.38
CA PHE A 663 -34.20 7.37 16.19
C PHE A 663 -35.03 7.34 14.91
N ARG A 664 -35.82 6.29 14.69
CA ARG A 664 -36.68 6.11 13.51
C ARG A 664 -37.57 7.34 13.28
N ASN A 665 -38.21 7.86 14.32
CA ASN A 665 -39.08 9.05 14.21
C ASN A 665 -38.32 10.34 13.83
N ILE A 666 -37.03 10.47 14.16
CA ILE A 666 -36.20 11.66 13.86
C ILE A 666 -35.62 11.61 12.45
N TYR A 667 -35.15 10.45 11.98
CA TYR A 667 -34.38 10.32 10.73
C TYR A 667 -35.19 9.74 9.55
N PHE A 668 -36.37 9.18 9.79
CA PHE A 668 -37.20 8.55 8.76
C PHE A 668 -38.59 9.16 8.68
N ASN A 669 -39.14 9.14 7.46
CA ASN A 669 -40.55 9.32 7.19
C ASN A 669 -41.25 7.95 7.22
N SER A 670 -42.54 7.91 7.54
CA SER A 670 -43.32 6.67 7.59
C SER A 670 -44.53 6.73 6.67
N GLU A 671 -44.48 6.03 5.54
CA GLU A 671 -45.60 5.83 4.64
C GLU A 671 -46.41 4.61 5.10
N LYS A 672 -47.74 4.77 5.28
CA LYS A 672 -48.64 3.63 5.48
C LYS A 672 -48.99 3.02 4.12
N LEU A 673 -48.85 1.70 4.02
CA LEU A 673 -49.30 0.86 2.90
C LEU A 673 -50.17 -0.25 3.50
N GLY A 674 -51.45 0.05 3.73
CA GLY A 674 -52.34 -0.80 4.52
C GLY A 674 -51.83 -0.98 5.95
N ALA A 675 -51.73 -2.24 6.41
CA ALA A 675 -51.15 -2.59 7.70
C ALA A 675 -49.61 -2.40 7.77
N TYR A 676 -48.93 -2.29 6.63
CA TYR A 676 -47.48 -2.11 6.57
C TYR A 676 -47.08 -0.64 6.71
N LYS A 677 -45.91 -0.39 7.32
CA LYS A 677 -45.24 0.91 7.29
C LYS A 677 -43.91 0.78 6.54
N LYS A 678 -43.80 1.50 5.42
CA LYS A 678 -42.55 1.73 4.69
C LYS A 678 -41.83 2.91 5.33
N TYR A 679 -40.53 2.77 5.56
CA TYR A 679 -39.68 3.84 6.09
C TYR A 679 -38.66 4.28 5.05
N SER A 680 -38.61 5.57 4.79
CA SER A 680 -37.65 6.23 3.91
C SER A 680 -36.85 7.25 4.71
N ILE A 681 -35.56 7.45 4.37
CA ILE A 681 -34.76 8.49 5.02
C ILE A 681 -35.33 9.87 4.67
N ARG A 682 -35.35 10.75 5.68
CA ARG A 682 -35.54 12.18 5.53
C ARG A 682 -34.33 12.81 4.83
N GLU A 683 -34.51 13.32 3.62
CA GLU A 683 -33.40 13.88 2.83
C GLU A 683 -32.71 15.05 3.55
N GLU A 684 -33.46 15.86 4.29
CA GLU A 684 -32.93 16.97 5.11
C GLU A 684 -32.05 16.49 6.26
N ARG A 685 -32.10 15.20 6.62
CA ARG A 685 -31.27 14.57 7.65
C ARG A 685 -30.05 13.83 7.11
N ILE A 686 -29.94 13.61 5.80
CA ILE A 686 -28.78 12.95 5.18
C ILE A 686 -27.44 13.63 5.58
N PRO A 687 -27.30 14.98 5.59
CA PRO A 687 -26.07 15.63 6.03
C PRO A 687 -25.72 15.36 7.50
N GLU A 688 -26.71 15.27 8.39
CA GLU A 688 -26.52 14.99 9.82
C GLU A 688 -26.08 13.54 10.04
N ILE A 689 -26.77 12.60 9.38
CA ILE A 689 -26.45 11.16 9.37
C ILE A 689 -25.01 10.96 8.86
N ASN A 690 -24.66 11.59 7.74
CA ASN A 690 -23.34 11.48 7.14
C ASN A 690 -22.23 12.03 8.03
N LYS A 691 -22.44 13.20 8.67
CA LYS A 691 -21.46 13.76 9.61
C LYS A 691 -21.17 12.80 10.78
N LYS A 692 -22.20 12.10 11.27
CA LYS A 692 -22.08 11.09 12.33
C LYS A 692 -21.37 9.84 11.83
N ILE A 693 -21.74 9.31 10.66
CA ILE A 693 -21.07 8.18 10.01
C ILE A 693 -19.57 8.46 9.88
N PHE A 694 -19.19 9.52 9.16
CA PHE A 694 -17.79 9.76 8.82
C PHE A 694 -16.94 10.30 9.99
N SER A 695 -17.55 10.58 11.16
CA SER A 695 -16.79 10.77 12.40
C SER A 695 -16.31 9.47 13.06
N LEU A 696 -16.97 8.33 12.80
CA LEU A 696 -16.71 7.04 13.46
C LEU A 696 -16.55 5.85 12.49
N CYS A 697 -16.62 6.08 11.18
CA CYS A 697 -16.35 5.10 10.13
C CYS A 697 -15.41 5.63 9.04
N ILE A 698 -14.44 4.81 8.64
CA ILE A 698 -13.64 5.01 7.42
C ILE A 698 -14.10 4.05 6.32
N ARG A 699 -14.15 4.51 5.06
CA ARG A 699 -14.46 3.68 3.89
C ARG A 699 -13.44 3.90 2.77
N LYS A 700 -13.08 2.82 2.07
CA LYS A 700 -12.45 2.83 0.74
C LYS A 700 -13.26 1.97 -0.22
N THR A 701 -13.21 2.24 -1.51
CA THR A 701 -13.83 1.43 -2.58
C THR A 701 -12.78 0.71 -3.41
N LYS A 702 -13.19 -0.31 -4.18
CA LYS A 702 -12.31 -0.95 -5.18
C LYS A 702 -11.62 0.05 -6.11
N LYS A 703 -12.30 1.09 -6.61
CA LYS A 703 -11.66 2.09 -7.50
C LYS A 703 -10.63 2.98 -6.78
N ASP A 704 -10.73 3.18 -5.47
CA ASP A 704 -9.72 3.92 -4.69
C ASP A 704 -8.45 3.08 -4.46
N CYS A 705 -8.62 1.77 -4.28
CA CYS A 705 -7.56 0.83 -3.94
C CYS A 705 -6.88 0.19 -5.17
N LEU A 706 -7.68 -0.15 -6.18
CA LEU A 706 -7.37 -0.94 -7.38
C LEU A 706 -7.87 -0.19 -8.64
N PRO A 707 -7.12 0.81 -9.13
CA PRO A 707 -7.49 1.53 -10.35
C PRO A 707 -7.29 0.69 -11.63
N GLU A 708 -6.49 -0.38 -11.54
CA GLU A 708 -6.17 -1.31 -12.63
C GLU A 708 -7.17 -2.48 -12.76
N LEU A 709 -8.17 -2.58 -11.87
CA LEU A 709 -9.25 -3.58 -12.02
C LEU A 709 -10.05 -3.29 -13.31
N PRO A 710 -10.29 -4.30 -14.19
CA PRO A 710 -10.99 -4.10 -15.45
C PRO A 710 -12.47 -3.72 -15.22
N GLU A 711 -13.13 -3.25 -16.27
CA GLU A 711 -14.48 -2.71 -16.15
C GLU A 711 -15.52 -3.78 -15.75
N GLN A 712 -16.56 -3.31 -15.06
CA GLN A 712 -17.74 -4.10 -14.70
C GLN A 712 -18.90 -3.70 -15.61
N LEU A 713 -19.19 -4.53 -16.61
CA LEU A 713 -20.31 -4.31 -17.52
C LEU A 713 -21.53 -5.05 -17.00
N PHE A 714 -22.66 -4.34 -16.90
CA PHE A 714 -23.94 -4.90 -16.47
C PHE A 714 -24.89 -4.95 -17.66
N SER A 715 -25.51 -6.12 -17.87
CA SER A 715 -26.37 -6.44 -19.01
C SER A 715 -27.61 -7.18 -18.53
N GLU A 716 -28.73 -7.00 -19.23
CA GLU A 716 -30.02 -7.60 -18.90
C GLU A 716 -30.54 -8.32 -20.16
N ILE A 717 -30.79 -9.63 -20.05
CA ILE A 717 -31.46 -10.43 -21.07
C ILE A 717 -32.90 -10.63 -20.60
N VAL A 718 -33.82 -9.93 -21.25
CA VAL A 718 -35.25 -10.02 -20.99
C VAL A 718 -35.88 -10.99 -21.99
N VAL A 719 -36.64 -11.96 -21.49
CA VAL A 719 -37.43 -12.89 -22.31
C VAL A 719 -38.92 -12.72 -22.03
N GLU A 720 -39.75 -12.91 -23.05
CA GLU A 720 -41.21 -12.88 -22.92
C GLU A 720 -41.76 -14.20 -22.34
N MET A 721 -42.98 -14.16 -21.81
CA MET A 721 -43.77 -15.36 -21.51
C MET A 721 -44.59 -15.72 -22.75
N ASP A 722 -44.65 -17.01 -23.09
CA ASP A 722 -45.70 -17.50 -23.98
C ASP A 722 -47.07 -17.48 -23.29
N ARG A 723 -48.13 -17.87 -24.01
CA ARG A 723 -49.49 -17.91 -23.46
C ARG A 723 -49.62 -18.88 -22.27
N ASN A 724 -48.98 -20.04 -22.32
CA ASN A 724 -49.11 -21.08 -21.31
C ASN A 724 -48.38 -20.69 -20.03
N LEU A 725 -47.12 -20.24 -20.11
CA LEU A 725 -46.36 -19.75 -18.96
C LEU A 725 -47.03 -18.53 -18.31
N LYS A 726 -47.59 -17.62 -19.11
CA LYS A 726 -48.34 -16.46 -18.61
C LYS A 726 -49.61 -16.85 -17.86
N GLN A 727 -50.36 -17.84 -18.34
CA GLN A 727 -51.52 -18.36 -17.63
C GLN A 727 -51.13 -18.94 -16.26
N VAL A 728 -50.15 -19.85 -16.22
CA VAL A 728 -49.64 -20.44 -14.96
C VAL A 728 -49.17 -19.36 -13.99
N TYR A 729 -48.43 -18.37 -14.48
CA TYR A 729 -47.95 -17.25 -13.66
C TYR A 729 -49.10 -16.41 -13.08
N ASP A 730 -50.10 -16.04 -13.89
CA ASP A 730 -51.25 -15.26 -13.43
C ASP A 730 -52.20 -16.06 -12.50
N GLU A 731 -52.32 -17.37 -12.66
CA GLU A 731 -53.05 -18.24 -11.72
C GLU A 731 -52.37 -18.32 -10.36
N VAL A 732 -51.05 -18.58 -10.32
CA VAL A 732 -50.26 -18.59 -9.08
C VAL A 732 -50.31 -17.22 -8.40
N LYS A 733 -50.24 -16.13 -9.17
CA LYS A 733 -50.36 -14.74 -8.71
C LYS A 733 -51.75 -14.43 -8.13
N LYS A 734 -52.85 -14.83 -8.80
CA LYS A 734 -54.23 -14.70 -8.29
C LYS A 734 -54.40 -15.44 -6.96
N LYS A 735 -53.92 -16.69 -6.89
CA LYS A 735 -53.96 -17.51 -5.67
C LYS A 735 -53.20 -16.83 -4.51
N ILE A 736 -51.99 -16.35 -4.77
CA ILE A 736 -51.18 -15.61 -3.79
C ILE A 736 -51.90 -14.35 -3.29
N ILE A 737 -52.55 -13.57 -4.17
CA ILE A 737 -53.28 -12.36 -3.80
C ILE A 737 -54.51 -12.70 -2.94
N ALA A 738 -55.31 -13.70 -3.33
CA ALA A 738 -56.46 -14.15 -2.56
C ALA A 738 -56.04 -14.63 -1.16
N GLU A 739 -55.01 -15.47 -1.06
CA GLU A 739 -54.44 -15.92 0.22
C GLU A 739 -53.71 -14.80 1.01
N ILE A 740 -53.53 -13.59 0.46
CA ILE A 740 -52.97 -12.42 1.19
C ILE A 740 -54.13 -11.60 1.75
N LEU A 741 -55.15 -11.32 0.95
CA LEU A 741 -56.35 -10.59 1.35
C LEU A 741 -57.11 -11.30 2.48
N THR A 742 -57.17 -12.64 2.48
CA THR A 742 -57.78 -13.41 3.58
C THR A 742 -56.95 -13.43 4.87
N LEU A 743 -55.67 -13.02 4.82
CA LEU A 743 -54.79 -12.94 5.99
C LEU A 743 -54.63 -11.52 6.54
N GLU A 744 -55.00 -10.46 5.79
CA GLU A 744 -54.90 -9.08 6.27
C GLU A 744 -55.76 -8.88 7.54
N GLY A 745 -55.13 -8.39 8.61
CA GLY A 745 -55.75 -8.22 9.93
C GLY A 745 -55.61 -9.43 10.88
N THR A 746 -55.18 -10.60 10.39
CA THR A 746 -54.93 -11.78 11.24
C THR A 746 -53.54 -11.76 11.89
N LYS A 747 -53.35 -12.51 12.98
CA LYS A 747 -52.02 -12.73 13.60
C LYS A 747 -51.05 -13.54 12.72
N GLU A 748 -51.54 -14.18 11.65
CA GLU A 748 -50.73 -15.01 10.74
C GLU A 748 -50.12 -14.23 9.57
N PHE A 749 -50.37 -12.90 9.49
CA PHE A 749 -49.81 -12.00 8.50
C PHE A 749 -48.30 -11.72 8.75
N ASN A 750 -47.48 -12.74 8.52
CA ASN A 750 -46.03 -12.69 8.72
C ASN A 750 -45.30 -12.41 7.39
N ILE A 751 -44.28 -11.54 7.42
CA ILE A 751 -43.42 -11.20 6.27
C ILE A 751 -42.81 -12.47 5.62
N THR A 752 -42.49 -13.49 6.44
CA THR A 752 -41.97 -14.79 5.94
C THR A 752 -42.97 -15.50 5.02
N ASN A 753 -44.27 -15.39 5.29
CA ASN A 753 -45.32 -16.00 4.47
C ASN A 753 -45.42 -15.29 3.11
N ILE A 754 -45.29 -13.97 3.09
CA ILE A 754 -45.27 -13.17 1.84
C ILE A 754 -44.02 -13.51 1.01
N LEU A 755 -42.83 -13.55 1.63
CA LEU A 755 -41.59 -13.87 0.92
C LEU A 755 -41.64 -15.27 0.28
N THR A 756 -42.18 -16.26 1.01
CA THR A 756 -42.37 -17.63 0.52
C THR A 756 -43.32 -17.70 -0.68
N LYS A 757 -44.35 -16.85 -0.72
CA LYS A 757 -45.25 -16.72 -1.87
C LYS A 757 -44.55 -16.08 -3.08
N LEU A 758 -43.79 -15.00 -2.88
CA LEU A 758 -43.01 -14.37 -3.96
C LEU A 758 -41.97 -15.32 -4.57
N LEU A 759 -41.40 -16.22 -3.78
CA LEU A 759 -40.51 -17.28 -4.29
C LEU A 759 -41.21 -18.23 -5.27
N ARG A 760 -42.50 -18.57 -5.08
CA ARG A 760 -43.24 -19.42 -6.04
C ARG A 760 -43.36 -18.77 -7.41
N LEU A 761 -43.57 -17.45 -7.47
CA LEU A 761 -43.57 -16.70 -8.73
C LEU A 761 -42.19 -16.74 -9.41
N GLN A 762 -41.10 -16.73 -8.63
CA GLN A 762 -39.74 -16.84 -9.16
C GLN A 762 -39.39 -18.26 -9.62
N GLN A 763 -39.99 -19.31 -9.02
CA GLN A 763 -39.88 -20.67 -9.56
C GLN A 763 -40.49 -20.75 -10.97
N VAL A 764 -41.70 -20.21 -11.15
CA VAL A 764 -42.41 -20.22 -12.45
C VAL A 764 -41.59 -19.49 -13.53
N THR A 765 -41.04 -18.31 -13.25
CA THR A 765 -40.15 -17.62 -14.22
C THR A 765 -38.84 -18.39 -14.48
N SER A 766 -38.42 -19.22 -13.54
CA SER A 766 -37.26 -20.11 -13.66
C SER A 766 -37.59 -21.48 -14.28
N GLY A 767 -38.81 -21.67 -14.82
CA GLY A 767 -39.20 -22.85 -15.60
C GLY A 767 -39.65 -24.07 -14.80
N PHE A 768 -40.00 -23.94 -13.52
CA PHE A 768 -40.51 -25.04 -12.70
C PHE A 768 -41.49 -24.57 -11.61
N ILE A 769 -42.18 -25.48 -10.93
CA ILE A 769 -43.01 -25.16 -9.76
C ILE A 769 -42.86 -26.23 -8.67
N SER A 770 -42.89 -25.84 -7.39
CA SER A 770 -42.84 -26.78 -6.25
C SER A 770 -44.20 -26.97 -5.57
N GLU A 771 -44.85 -28.10 -5.85
CA GLU A 771 -46.11 -28.52 -5.22
C GLU A 771 -45.82 -29.51 -4.08
N LYS A 772 -46.33 -29.25 -2.87
CA LYS A 772 -46.10 -30.09 -1.65
C LYS A 772 -44.63 -30.42 -1.34
N GLY A 773 -43.67 -29.65 -1.89
CA GLY A 773 -42.23 -29.87 -1.77
C GLY A 773 -41.58 -30.67 -2.91
N VAL A 774 -42.38 -31.17 -3.86
CA VAL A 774 -41.90 -31.85 -5.08
C VAL A 774 -41.81 -30.82 -6.23
N PRO A 775 -40.65 -30.66 -6.88
CA PRO A 775 -40.51 -29.79 -8.04
C PRO A 775 -40.91 -30.49 -9.34
N TYR A 776 -41.62 -29.77 -10.21
CA TYR A 776 -42.01 -30.19 -11.56
C TYR A 776 -41.54 -29.14 -12.57
N GLU A 777 -40.86 -29.54 -13.63
CA GLU A 777 -40.52 -28.65 -14.75
C GLU A 777 -41.78 -28.23 -15.52
N LEU A 778 -41.76 -27.00 -16.02
CA LEU A 778 -42.70 -26.51 -17.02
C LEU A 778 -42.25 -26.94 -18.42
N GLU A 779 -43.19 -27.04 -19.35
CA GLU A 779 -42.93 -27.40 -20.74
C GLU A 779 -42.11 -26.30 -21.45
N PHE A 780 -42.63 -25.07 -21.47
CA PHE A 780 -41.92 -23.90 -22.01
C PHE A 780 -41.03 -23.24 -20.94
N LYS A 781 -39.74 -23.08 -21.26
CA LYS A 781 -38.71 -22.57 -20.34
C LYS A 781 -37.81 -21.51 -21.02
N PRO A 782 -38.36 -20.34 -21.39
CA PRO A 782 -37.67 -19.36 -22.25
C PRO A 782 -36.39 -18.82 -21.59
N LYS A 783 -36.42 -18.64 -20.27
CA LYS A 783 -35.30 -18.19 -19.46
C LYS A 783 -34.14 -19.19 -19.46
N LEU A 784 -34.45 -20.49 -19.46
CA LEU A 784 -33.46 -21.57 -19.51
C LEU A 784 -32.80 -21.64 -20.90
N GLN A 785 -33.60 -21.51 -21.98
CA GLN A 785 -33.08 -21.49 -23.34
C GLN A 785 -32.08 -20.34 -23.51
N ALA A 786 -32.46 -19.11 -23.19
CA ALA A 786 -31.57 -17.95 -23.29
C ALA A 786 -30.29 -18.07 -22.45
N LEU A 787 -30.33 -18.76 -21.30
CA LEU A 787 -29.12 -19.08 -20.53
C LEU A 787 -28.21 -20.06 -21.26
N LEU A 788 -28.77 -21.11 -21.87
CA LEU A 788 -28.03 -22.14 -22.61
C LEU A 788 -27.41 -21.54 -23.88
N ASP A 789 -28.18 -20.78 -24.66
CA ASP A 789 -27.71 -20.03 -25.83
C ASP A 789 -26.52 -19.12 -25.44
N ARG A 790 -26.61 -18.43 -24.30
CA ARG A 790 -25.52 -17.58 -23.81
C ARG A 790 -24.31 -18.36 -23.34
N ILE A 791 -24.48 -19.56 -22.78
CA ILE A 791 -23.38 -20.44 -22.36
C ILE A 791 -22.65 -21.03 -23.58
N GLU A 792 -23.38 -21.45 -24.60
CA GLU A 792 -22.83 -21.95 -25.87
C GLU A 792 -21.93 -20.88 -26.51
N LEU A 793 -22.45 -19.65 -26.68
CA LEU A 793 -21.69 -18.49 -27.18
C LEU A 793 -20.46 -18.08 -26.35
N ILE A 794 -20.38 -18.48 -25.06
CA ILE A 794 -19.21 -18.23 -24.21
C ILE A 794 -18.16 -19.35 -24.39
N CYS A 795 -18.62 -20.60 -24.58
CA CYS A 795 -17.74 -21.74 -24.84
C CYS A 795 -17.09 -21.65 -26.23
N ASP A 796 -17.82 -21.16 -27.24
CA ASP A 796 -17.35 -20.99 -28.62
C ASP A 796 -16.14 -20.03 -28.75
N VAL A 797 -15.96 -19.13 -27.78
CA VAL A 797 -14.82 -18.18 -27.71
C VAL A 797 -13.78 -18.56 -26.66
N GLU A 798 -13.79 -19.80 -26.16
CA GLU A 798 -12.90 -20.35 -25.12
C GLU A 798 -12.95 -19.59 -23.77
N GLU A 799 -14.02 -18.83 -23.50
CA GLU A 799 -14.21 -18.10 -22.25
C GLU A 799 -14.95 -18.94 -21.19
N SER A 800 -15.10 -18.41 -19.97
CA SER A 800 -15.70 -19.12 -18.85
C SER A 800 -16.77 -18.32 -18.11
N ALA A 801 -17.73 -19.03 -17.50
CA ALA A 801 -18.89 -18.41 -16.86
C ALA A 801 -19.21 -18.98 -15.48
N VAL A 802 -19.62 -18.09 -14.57
CA VAL A 802 -20.18 -18.41 -13.25
C VAL A 802 -21.68 -18.21 -13.28
N VAL A 803 -22.45 -19.30 -13.25
CA VAL A 803 -23.91 -19.30 -13.22
C VAL A 803 -24.40 -19.30 -11.77
N TRP A 804 -25.11 -18.24 -11.38
CA TRP A 804 -25.79 -18.15 -10.10
C TRP A 804 -27.27 -18.52 -10.23
N CYS A 805 -27.61 -19.64 -9.58
CA CYS A 805 -28.99 -20.03 -9.27
C CYS A 805 -29.29 -19.70 -7.81
N ARG A 806 -30.55 -19.80 -7.41
CA ARG A 806 -31.01 -19.76 -6.03
C ARG A 806 -31.52 -21.14 -5.60
N PHE A 807 -32.40 -21.72 -6.41
CA PHE A 807 -33.01 -23.00 -6.14
C PHE A 807 -32.07 -24.16 -6.53
N LEU A 808 -32.03 -25.20 -5.69
CA LEU A 808 -31.26 -26.42 -5.97
C LEU A 808 -31.72 -27.14 -7.25
N TYR A 809 -33.02 -27.04 -7.57
CA TYR A 809 -33.60 -27.70 -8.74
C TYR A 809 -33.12 -27.07 -10.05
N SER A 810 -32.94 -25.75 -10.09
CA SER A 810 -32.40 -25.05 -11.26
C SER A 810 -30.96 -25.47 -11.56
N ILE A 811 -30.15 -25.69 -10.52
CA ILE A 811 -28.77 -26.23 -10.67
C ILE A 811 -28.80 -27.62 -11.30
N ASP A 812 -29.72 -28.50 -10.87
CA ASP A 812 -29.91 -29.84 -11.44
C ASP A 812 -30.41 -29.79 -12.89
N MET A 813 -31.41 -28.96 -13.18
CA MET A 813 -32.00 -28.78 -14.51
C MET A 813 -30.96 -28.25 -15.52
N ILE A 814 -30.21 -27.21 -15.16
CA ILE A 814 -29.13 -26.67 -16.01
C ILE A 814 -28.00 -27.71 -16.17
N SER A 815 -27.63 -28.41 -15.10
CA SER A 815 -26.67 -29.52 -15.15
C SER A 815 -27.09 -30.61 -16.14
N ARG A 816 -28.35 -31.03 -16.12
CA ARG A 816 -28.89 -32.01 -17.08
C ARG A 816 -28.84 -31.50 -18.53
N GLU A 817 -29.18 -30.24 -18.77
CA GLU A 817 -29.13 -29.65 -20.12
C GLU A 817 -27.72 -29.43 -20.67
N LEU A 818 -26.74 -29.08 -19.82
CA LEU A 818 -25.34 -29.00 -20.23
C LEU A 818 -24.73 -30.39 -20.48
N ASN A 819 -25.10 -31.40 -19.69
CA ASN A 819 -24.67 -32.79 -19.92
C ASN A 819 -25.16 -33.32 -21.27
N LYS A 820 -26.43 -33.06 -21.66
CA LYS A 820 -26.94 -33.39 -23.01
C LYS A 820 -26.10 -32.76 -24.13
N ARG A 821 -25.66 -31.51 -23.93
CA ARG A 821 -24.80 -30.74 -24.85
C ARG A 821 -23.32 -31.11 -24.79
N LYS A 822 -22.93 -32.05 -23.91
CA LYS A 822 -21.54 -32.43 -23.61
C LYS A 822 -20.67 -31.30 -23.05
N ILE A 823 -21.29 -30.23 -22.53
CA ILE A 823 -20.59 -29.07 -21.93
C ILE A 823 -20.15 -29.44 -20.51
N LYS A 824 -18.83 -29.56 -20.32
CA LYS A 824 -18.19 -29.85 -19.03
C LYS A 824 -18.44 -28.70 -18.04
N HIS A 825 -18.98 -29.01 -16.87
CA HIS A 825 -19.30 -28.02 -15.84
C HIS A 825 -19.16 -28.59 -14.42
N ILE A 826 -19.11 -27.71 -13.41
CA ILE A 826 -18.98 -28.08 -11.98
C ILE A 826 -20.12 -27.46 -11.17
N THR A 827 -20.72 -28.23 -10.25
CA THR A 827 -21.84 -27.80 -9.39
C THR A 827 -21.44 -27.66 -7.91
N MET A 828 -21.84 -26.55 -7.28
CA MET A 828 -21.62 -26.27 -5.85
C MET A 828 -22.92 -25.83 -5.13
N SER A 829 -23.23 -26.44 -3.99
CA SER A 829 -24.46 -26.16 -3.24
C SER A 829 -24.29 -26.33 -1.73
N GLY A 830 -25.27 -25.87 -0.94
CA GLY A 830 -25.31 -26.10 0.50
C GLY A 830 -25.44 -27.57 0.93
N LYS A 831 -25.81 -28.48 0.02
CA LYS A 831 -25.85 -29.93 0.26
C LYS A 831 -24.55 -30.66 -0.14
N THR A 832 -23.61 -29.97 -0.79
CA THR A 832 -22.45 -30.59 -1.42
C THR A 832 -21.32 -30.82 -0.42
N LYS A 833 -20.85 -32.07 -0.30
CA LYS A 833 -19.60 -32.41 0.42
C LYS A 833 -18.37 -32.03 -0.42
N ASN A 834 -17.26 -31.75 0.24
CA ASN A 834 -15.95 -31.42 -0.35
C ASN A 834 -15.96 -30.25 -1.36
N ASN A 835 -16.68 -29.16 -1.03
CA ASN A 835 -16.74 -27.94 -1.85
C ASN A 835 -15.36 -27.36 -2.22
N TYR A 836 -14.35 -27.52 -1.36
CA TYR A 836 -12.98 -27.07 -1.63
C TYR A 836 -12.30 -27.86 -2.75
N GLU A 837 -12.50 -29.18 -2.81
CA GLU A 837 -11.94 -30.04 -3.87
C GLU A 837 -12.62 -29.77 -5.22
N ARG A 838 -13.94 -29.55 -5.22
CA ARG A 838 -14.67 -29.13 -6.43
C ARG A 838 -14.25 -27.76 -6.94
N TRP A 839 -14.00 -26.80 -6.03
CA TRP A 839 -13.43 -25.51 -6.38
C TRP A 839 -12.02 -25.64 -6.96
N LYS A 840 -11.15 -26.43 -6.31
CA LYS A 840 -9.80 -26.70 -6.78
C LYS A 840 -9.81 -27.31 -8.18
N GLY A 841 -10.70 -28.28 -8.42
CA GLY A 841 -10.93 -28.87 -9.75
C GLY A 841 -11.44 -27.86 -10.80
N PHE A 842 -12.25 -26.86 -10.42
CA PHE A 842 -12.63 -25.77 -11.33
C PHE A 842 -11.43 -24.88 -11.67
N GLN A 843 -10.58 -24.54 -10.71
CA GLN A 843 -9.43 -23.67 -10.92
C GLN A 843 -8.31 -24.35 -11.73
N GLU A 844 -7.92 -25.57 -11.38
CA GLU A 844 -6.76 -26.25 -11.97
C GLU A 844 -7.06 -26.87 -13.35
N CYS A 845 -8.31 -27.24 -13.63
CA CYS A 845 -8.65 -27.97 -14.85
C CYS A 845 -9.15 -27.06 -15.96
N LYS A 846 -8.39 -26.98 -17.06
CA LYS A 846 -8.72 -26.18 -18.26
C LYS A 846 -10.09 -26.57 -18.83
N ASP A 847 -10.38 -27.85 -18.90
CA ASP A 847 -11.55 -28.48 -19.52
C ASP A 847 -12.94 -28.05 -19.01
N PHE A 848 -13.07 -27.36 -17.88
CA PHE A 848 -14.37 -26.96 -17.31
C PHE A 848 -14.65 -25.46 -17.52
N PRO A 849 -15.33 -25.05 -18.60
CA PRO A 849 -15.69 -23.63 -18.83
C PRO A 849 -16.76 -23.09 -17.85
N ILE A 850 -17.65 -23.94 -17.31
CA ILE A 850 -18.84 -23.49 -16.57
C ILE A 850 -18.84 -23.92 -15.10
N PHE A 851 -19.09 -22.97 -14.21
CA PHE A 851 -19.38 -23.20 -12.79
C PHE A 851 -20.85 -22.87 -12.50
N ILE A 852 -21.57 -23.73 -11.75
CA ILE A 852 -22.96 -23.49 -11.34
C ILE A 852 -23.05 -23.52 -9.81
N GLY A 853 -23.51 -22.44 -9.20
CA GLY A 853 -23.59 -22.28 -7.74
C GLY A 853 -24.94 -21.76 -7.24
N GLN A 854 -25.25 -22.02 -5.96
CA GLN A 854 -26.27 -21.27 -5.25
C GLN A 854 -25.74 -19.88 -4.85
N ILE A 855 -26.48 -18.80 -5.13
CA ILE A 855 -26.08 -17.42 -4.85
C ILE A 855 -25.84 -17.15 -3.37
N GLU A 856 -26.57 -17.82 -2.46
CA GLU A 856 -26.31 -17.81 -1.02
C GLU A 856 -24.92 -18.38 -0.66
N SER A 857 -24.38 -19.28 -1.48
CA SER A 857 -23.01 -19.83 -1.35
C SER A 857 -21.93 -18.88 -1.86
N GLY A 858 -22.29 -17.79 -2.56
CA GLY A 858 -21.40 -16.67 -2.89
C GLY A 858 -20.80 -15.98 -1.65
N GLY A 859 -21.34 -16.22 -0.45
CA GLY A 859 -20.78 -15.76 0.82
C GLY A 859 -19.52 -16.49 1.31
N ILE A 860 -19.12 -17.61 0.72
CA ILE A 860 -18.13 -18.55 1.32
C ILE A 860 -16.66 -18.07 1.24
N GLY A 861 -16.36 -16.98 0.52
CA GLY A 861 -15.01 -16.35 0.46
C GLY A 861 -14.17 -16.75 -0.75
N ILE A 862 -14.56 -17.83 -1.42
CA ILE A 862 -13.91 -18.51 -2.55
C ILE A 862 -13.77 -17.60 -3.80
N GLU A 863 -12.76 -17.86 -4.62
CA GLU A 863 -12.42 -17.10 -5.84
C GLU A 863 -12.89 -17.86 -7.10
N LEU A 864 -13.67 -17.21 -7.97
CA LEU A 864 -14.45 -17.89 -9.02
C LEU A 864 -14.14 -17.41 -10.45
N PHE A 865 -13.06 -16.64 -10.63
CA PHE A 865 -12.50 -16.34 -11.95
C PHE A 865 -11.38 -17.32 -12.31
N LYS A 866 -11.09 -17.50 -13.60
CA LYS A 866 -9.95 -18.27 -14.11
C LYS A 866 -8.89 -17.35 -14.70
N HIS A 867 -7.62 -17.63 -14.42
CA HIS A 867 -6.51 -17.08 -15.21
C HIS A 867 -6.40 -17.85 -16.54
N ASN A 868 -7.07 -17.37 -17.59
CA ASN A 868 -6.87 -17.83 -18.97
C ASN A 868 -6.32 -16.67 -19.80
N SER A 869 -5.07 -16.79 -20.29
CA SER A 869 -4.35 -15.75 -21.03
C SER A 869 -5.02 -15.32 -22.34
N ASN A 870 -5.97 -16.10 -22.85
CA ASN A 870 -6.69 -15.82 -24.10
C ASN A 870 -8.07 -15.18 -23.87
N ALA A 871 -8.60 -15.23 -22.64
CA ALA A 871 -9.96 -14.79 -22.34
C ALA A 871 -10.05 -13.26 -22.19
N LYS A 872 -10.89 -12.61 -23.01
CA LYS A 872 -11.08 -11.15 -22.98
C LYS A 872 -12.10 -10.75 -21.90
N HIS A 873 -13.03 -11.65 -21.58
CA HIS A 873 -14.09 -11.42 -20.60
C HIS A 873 -14.23 -12.58 -19.62
N GLN A 874 -14.66 -12.27 -18.40
CA GLN A 874 -15.11 -13.23 -17.41
C GLN A 874 -16.61 -13.01 -17.15
N HIS A 875 -17.43 -14.02 -17.43
CA HIS A 875 -18.88 -13.90 -17.36
C HIS A 875 -19.46 -14.35 -16.02
N MET A 876 -20.49 -13.66 -15.55
CA MET A 876 -21.31 -14.05 -14.41
C MET A 876 -22.79 -13.92 -14.76
N LEU A 877 -23.47 -15.06 -14.82
CA LEU A 877 -24.82 -15.22 -15.33
C LEU A 877 -25.79 -15.42 -14.16
N PHE A 878 -26.60 -14.42 -13.86
CA PHE A 878 -27.64 -14.50 -12.82
C PHE A 878 -28.92 -15.09 -13.44
N TYR A 879 -29.04 -16.42 -13.36
CA TYR A 879 -30.28 -17.10 -13.73
C TYR A 879 -31.41 -16.74 -12.76
N GLU A 880 -31.10 -16.60 -11.47
CA GLU A 880 -32.05 -16.24 -10.42
C GLU A 880 -31.49 -15.12 -9.53
N ASN A 881 -32.29 -14.06 -9.33
CA ASN A 881 -31.90 -12.92 -8.50
C ASN A 881 -32.37 -13.06 -7.05
N THR A 882 -31.57 -12.52 -6.13
CA THR A 882 -31.84 -12.54 -4.68
C THR A 882 -32.43 -11.21 -4.21
N PHE A 883 -33.34 -11.25 -3.23
CA PHE A 883 -33.89 -10.04 -2.57
C PHE A 883 -32.86 -9.29 -1.68
N SER A 884 -31.58 -9.67 -1.72
CA SER A 884 -30.52 -9.18 -0.84
C SER A 884 -29.41 -8.51 -1.65
N ASN A 885 -29.38 -7.17 -1.63
CA ASN A 885 -28.32 -6.40 -2.27
C ASN A 885 -26.92 -6.75 -1.72
N GLU A 886 -26.80 -7.01 -0.41
CA GLU A 886 -25.56 -7.50 0.22
C GLU A 886 -25.08 -8.80 -0.44
N THR A 887 -25.98 -9.79 -0.58
CA THR A 887 -25.65 -11.11 -1.14
C THR A 887 -25.30 -11.03 -2.63
N ARG A 888 -26.01 -10.19 -3.41
CA ARG A 888 -25.66 -9.94 -4.82
C ARG A 888 -24.29 -9.26 -4.95
N THR A 889 -23.99 -8.27 -4.10
CA THR A 889 -22.70 -7.56 -4.10
C THR A 889 -21.54 -8.48 -3.71
N GLN A 890 -21.74 -9.37 -2.73
CA GLN A 890 -20.76 -10.41 -2.37
C GLN A 890 -20.55 -11.42 -3.51
N ALA A 891 -21.60 -11.75 -4.26
CA ALA A 891 -21.51 -12.66 -5.42
C ALA A 891 -20.78 -12.01 -6.61
N THR A 892 -21.08 -10.77 -6.98
CA THR A 892 -20.40 -10.07 -8.10
C THR A 892 -18.90 -9.89 -7.82
N GLY A 893 -18.53 -9.65 -6.57
CA GLY A 893 -17.14 -9.56 -6.11
C GLY A 893 -16.33 -10.86 -6.13
N ARG A 894 -16.86 -11.99 -6.63
CA ARG A 894 -16.11 -13.27 -6.74
C ARG A 894 -15.34 -13.45 -8.06
N ILE A 895 -15.70 -12.69 -9.11
CA ILE A 895 -14.93 -12.63 -10.36
C ILE A 895 -14.17 -11.30 -10.54
N HIS A 896 -14.69 -10.21 -9.96
CA HIS A 896 -14.05 -8.90 -9.97
C HIS A 896 -13.24 -8.73 -8.68
N ARG A 897 -12.01 -9.25 -8.74
CA ARG A 897 -11.06 -9.40 -7.63
C ARG A 897 -9.64 -9.28 -8.20
N ILE A 898 -8.63 -9.06 -7.36
CA ILE A 898 -7.26 -8.90 -7.85
C ILE A 898 -6.79 -10.15 -8.61
N GLY A 899 -5.96 -9.96 -9.64
CA GLY A 899 -5.57 -11.02 -10.58
C GLY A 899 -6.54 -11.17 -11.76
N GLN A 900 -7.69 -10.51 -11.74
CA GLN A 900 -8.57 -10.40 -12.90
C GLN A 900 -8.03 -9.36 -13.89
N GLU A 901 -7.73 -9.81 -15.11
CA GLU A 901 -7.34 -8.97 -16.25
C GLU A 901 -8.50 -8.81 -17.26
N SER A 902 -9.39 -9.79 -17.33
CA SER A 902 -10.52 -9.84 -18.27
C SER A 902 -11.70 -8.98 -17.80
N VAL A 903 -12.43 -8.36 -18.74
CA VAL A 903 -13.61 -7.53 -18.44
C VAL A 903 -14.70 -8.37 -17.79
N CYS A 904 -15.21 -7.92 -16.63
CA CYS A 904 -16.23 -8.64 -15.89
C CYS A 904 -17.62 -8.31 -16.42
N ILE A 905 -18.23 -9.25 -17.14
CA ILE A 905 -19.59 -9.12 -17.68
C ILE A 905 -20.58 -9.81 -16.76
N TYR A 906 -21.52 -9.02 -16.23
CA TYR A 906 -22.65 -9.50 -15.45
C TYR A 906 -23.91 -9.49 -16.30
N THR A 907 -24.59 -10.63 -16.40
CA THR A 907 -25.83 -10.77 -17.17
C THR A 907 -26.97 -11.24 -16.28
N ASP A 908 -28.00 -10.41 -16.15
CA ASP A 908 -29.24 -10.73 -15.46
C ASP A 908 -30.26 -11.32 -16.44
N PHE A 909 -30.72 -12.54 -16.18
CA PHE A 909 -31.83 -13.14 -16.92
C PHE A 909 -33.14 -12.77 -16.24
N LEU A 910 -34.05 -12.17 -17.00
CA LEU A 910 -35.32 -11.62 -16.51
C LEU A 910 -36.46 -12.13 -17.40
N VAL A 911 -37.61 -12.44 -16.81
CA VAL A 911 -38.85 -12.61 -17.57
C VAL A 911 -39.63 -11.28 -17.51
N GLU A 912 -40.11 -10.82 -18.65
CA GLU A 912 -40.81 -9.55 -18.80
C GLU A 912 -42.10 -9.51 -17.96
N ASN A 913 -42.51 -8.33 -17.48
CA ASN A 913 -43.71 -8.10 -16.66
C ASN A 913 -43.87 -8.99 -15.39
N SER A 914 -42.79 -9.62 -14.91
CA SER A 914 -42.81 -10.67 -13.88
C SER A 914 -42.36 -10.20 -12.48
N ILE A 915 -41.99 -11.14 -11.62
CA ILE A 915 -41.36 -10.88 -10.31
C ILE A 915 -39.87 -10.58 -10.45
N ASP A 916 -39.18 -11.09 -11.48
CA ASP A 916 -37.73 -10.93 -11.62
C ASP A 916 -37.33 -9.47 -11.89
N THR A 917 -38.09 -8.75 -12.72
CA THR A 917 -37.90 -7.30 -12.95
C THR A 917 -38.09 -6.52 -11.64
N ARG A 918 -39.15 -6.81 -10.88
CA ARG A 918 -39.44 -6.19 -9.58
C ARG A 918 -38.36 -6.46 -8.53
N ILE A 919 -37.75 -7.65 -8.55
CA ILE A 919 -36.60 -7.97 -7.69
C ILE A 919 -35.41 -7.09 -8.07
N LEU A 920 -35.05 -7.03 -9.36
CA LEU A 920 -33.91 -6.23 -9.82
C LEU A 920 -34.11 -4.73 -9.59
N GLU A 921 -35.32 -4.20 -9.82
CA GLU A 921 -35.69 -2.83 -9.47
C GLU A 921 -35.50 -2.51 -7.99
N SER A 922 -35.90 -3.43 -7.09
CA SER A 922 -35.73 -3.25 -5.65
C SER A 922 -34.25 -3.14 -5.29
N ILE A 923 -33.41 -4.02 -5.87
CA ILE A 923 -31.96 -3.98 -5.66
C ILE A 923 -31.37 -2.67 -6.20
N LYS A 924 -31.74 -2.25 -7.41
CA LYS A 924 -31.30 -1.00 -8.03
C LYS A 924 -31.67 0.22 -7.15
N LYS A 925 -32.88 0.25 -6.57
CA LYS A 925 -33.31 1.31 -5.62
C LYS A 925 -32.50 1.31 -4.32
N ASP A 926 -32.29 0.16 -3.70
CA ASP A 926 -31.46 0.05 -2.48
C ASP A 926 -30.01 0.50 -2.75
N GLN A 927 -29.44 0.12 -3.91
CA GLN A 927 -28.11 0.56 -4.34
C GLN A 927 -28.02 2.08 -4.51
N VAL A 928 -29.01 2.73 -5.13
CA VAL A 928 -29.04 4.20 -5.29
C VAL A 928 -29.09 4.88 -3.92
N ILE A 929 -29.94 4.43 -2.99
CA ILE A 929 -30.06 5.01 -1.65
C ILE A 929 -28.74 4.88 -0.87
N ILE A 930 -28.12 3.68 -0.87
CA ILE A 930 -26.81 3.44 -0.24
C ILE A 930 -25.73 4.31 -0.87
N LYS A 931 -25.71 4.44 -2.22
CA LYS A 931 -24.75 5.26 -2.96
C LYS A 931 -24.89 6.74 -2.62
N ASP A 932 -26.12 7.26 -2.54
CA ASP A 932 -26.36 8.68 -2.31
C ASP A 932 -25.96 9.14 -0.91
N ILE A 933 -26.29 8.35 0.13
CA ILE A 933 -25.83 8.58 1.50
C ILE A 933 -24.29 8.65 1.50
N MET A 934 -23.65 7.66 0.88
CA MET A 934 -22.20 7.48 0.90
C MET A 934 -21.42 8.52 0.09
N GLU A 935 -21.71 8.66 -1.20
CA GLU A 935 -20.88 9.46 -2.11
C GLU A 935 -21.09 10.96 -1.90
N LYS A 936 -22.33 11.41 -1.69
CA LYS A 936 -22.62 12.82 -1.38
C LYS A 936 -22.08 13.18 0.01
N GLY A 937 -22.16 12.25 0.97
CA GLY A 937 -21.62 12.43 2.32
C GLY A 937 -20.10 12.54 2.35
N PHE A 938 -19.38 11.57 1.78
CA PHE A 938 -17.92 11.53 1.81
C PHE A 938 -17.29 12.71 1.04
N LYS A 939 -17.85 13.07 -0.14
CA LYS A 939 -17.41 14.25 -0.92
C LYS A 939 -17.69 15.59 -0.24
N ASN A 940 -18.61 15.65 0.72
CA ASN A 940 -18.91 16.86 1.51
C ASN A 940 -18.23 16.85 2.91
N TYR A 941 -17.56 15.76 3.30
CA TYR A 941 -16.71 15.69 4.48
C TYR A 941 -15.23 15.99 4.14
N LEU A 942 -14.83 15.71 2.89
CA LEU A 942 -13.49 16.03 2.35
C LEU A 942 -13.37 17.45 1.76
N LYS A 943 -14.38 18.30 1.95
CA LYS A 943 -14.43 19.71 1.53
C LYS A 943 -14.52 20.62 2.76
#